data_AF-A0A1N6TG81-F1
#
_entry.id   AF-A0A1N6TG81-F1
#
_cell.length_a   1.000
_cell.length_b   1.000
_cell.length_c   1.000
_cell.angle_alpha   90.00
_cell.angle_beta   90.00
_cell.angle_gamma   90.00
#
_symmetry.space_group_name_H-M   'P 1'
#
loop_
_entity.id
_entity.type
_entity.pdbx_description
1 polymer ?
#
loop_
_entity_poly.entity_id
_entity_poly.type
_entity_poly.pdbx_seq_one_letter_code
_entity_poly.pdbx_strand_id
1 'polypeptide(L)'
;MILKKYFSFKNETLALEPFAEFLDSVKKTDFVTVLDFFKNNPSLAENFKYYIHNIFKERSFNLSLTEANILSENAFIPELKKRILNKVLPPVVNEKTIWYMIDNVSLRPKADLKYFHNLPENEINELFIILGISDFSILPKVKKELLFAMNILSWRVTGAAMEVEVVRMAPEYRNFDNPFLALQNELEDLADELENDPELQLNSKDSRYKQIKIYVEQCLEFVNIAFKNSYKYGISGKINQSLLRIRQQVQRIYEIVQLLVIDNEQDVSINSKELVFNILRYKSHKNNISDLINDSTRMISHLITNHTAETGAHYITSNRREYMTMFYKASGGGIIVGALCVLKLLYGYVPGSDFSHAFLYSMNYAMGFVMIYLMGFTLATKQPAMTAATMTKVLAEDGNNKGNHTEFAHLVSKLFRSQFIAFVGNVLLSFPIALLIIYGLDVFFSQNLAIDRSDKLLKDLDPFRSKAILHASIAGFYLFISGIISGNIGNNSVFYQIPERIAKNISIRNFFGKKFAKGLSKYYAKNWPGIVSNFWFGVFLGATAPVGLFFGLDLDIRHITFAAGNFAIGLYGKDFSVDSYTFWISFFTVFLIGFFNFLVSFSLSMFLAFRSRKLNFGQVSEIYKEIFRYFVKHPFKFFLPLRSGLDKKAHDLMNSTISTKSEDH
;
A
#
# COMPACT_ATOMS: atom_id res chain seq x y z
N MET A 1 41.46 -25.47 6.71
CA MET A 1 42.04 -25.86 5.41
C MET A 1 42.15 -24.67 4.45
N ILE A 2 41.08 -23.88 4.24
CA ILE A 2 41.04 -22.72 3.33
C ILE A 2 42.09 -21.66 3.70
N LEU A 3 42.21 -21.29 4.98
CA LEU A 3 43.19 -20.27 5.41
C LEU A 3 44.64 -20.68 5.09
N LYS A 4 44.99 -21.96 5.28
CA LYS A 4 46.31 -22.49 4.89
C LYS A 4 46.51 -22.56 3.38
N LYS A 5 45.44 -22.86 2.63
CA LYS A 5 45.47 -22.93 1.15
C LYS A 5 45.82 -21.59 0.51
N TYR A 6 45.18 -20.50 0.96
CA TYR A 6 45.31 -19.19 0.32
C TYR A 6 46.23 -18.20 1.03
N PHE A 7 46.53 -18.39 2.32
CA PHE A 7 47.26 -17.40 3.13
C PHE A 7 48.51 -17.99 3.82
N SER A 8 48.98 -19.18 3.42
CA SER A 8 50.31 -19.69 3.80
C SER A 8 51.45 -18.84 3.25
N PHE A 9 51.17 -18.06 2.21
CA PHE A 9 52.05 -17.05 1.63
C PHE A 9 51.30 -15.72 1.53
N LYS A 10 52.05 -14.64 1.29
CA LYS A 10 51.49 -13.30 1.08
C LYS A 10 50.74 -13.26 -0.25
N ASN A 11 49.41 -13.27 -0.19
CA ASN A 11 48.55 -13.34 -1.35
C ASN A 11 48.30 -11.92 -1.92
N GLU A 12 48.89 -11.63 -3.08
CA GLU A 12 48.79 -10.33 -3.77
C GLU A 12 47.66 -10.29 -4.80
N THR A 13 46.85 -11.36 -4.93
CA THR A 13 45.76 -11.41 -5.90
C THR A 13 44.62 -10.45 -5.55
N LEU A 14 43.95 -9.93 -6.58
CA LEU A 14 42.71 -9.15 -6.45
C LEU A 14 41.44 -10.01 -6.64
N ALA A 15 41.65 -11.31 -6.84
CA ALA A 15 40.62 -12.34 -6.93
C ALA A 15 39.76 -12.37 -5.66
N LEU A 16 38.45 -12.54 -5.80
CA LEU A 16 37.48 -12.50 -4.69
C LEU A 16 37.13 -13.89 -4.17
N GLU A 17 37.48 -14.93 -4.91
CA GLU A 17 37.26 -16.33 -4.59
C GLU A 17 37.83 -16.73 -3.20
N PRO A 18 39.06 -16.32 -2.80
CA PRO A 18 39.57 -16.64 -1.47
C PRO A 18 38.71 -16.08 -0.34
N PHE A 19 38.19 -14.86 -0.50
CA PHE A 19 37.32 -14.23 0.50
C PHE A 19 35.92 -14.86 0.52
N ALA A 20 35.36 -15.19 -0.65
CA ALA A 20 34.07 -15.85 -0.76
C ALA A 20 34.08 -17.25 -0.10
N GLU A 21 35.12 -18.06 -0.36
CA GLU A 21 35.30 -19.38 0.27
C GLU A 21 35.47 -19.26 1.79
N PHE A 22 36.21 -18.25 2.25
CA PHE A 22 36.36 -17.97 3.68
C PHE A 22 34.99 -17.68 4.33
N LEU A 23 34.20 -16.76 3.77
CA LEU A 23 32.88 -16.41 4.32
C LEU A 23 31.91 -17.60 4.35
N ASP A 24 31.93 -18.48 3.35
CA ASP A 24 31.07 -19.68 3.35
C ASP A 24 31.51 -20.70 4.41
N SER A 25 32.83 -20.84 4.62
CA SER A 25 33.37 -21.75 5.63
C SER A 25 33.14 -21.27 7.05
N VAL A 26 33.22 -19.95 7.29
CA VAL A 26 33.00 -19.36 8.61
C VAL A 26 31.59 -19.64 9.11
N LYS A 27 30.58 -19.58 8.24
CA LYS A 27 29.17 -19.86 8.61
C LYS A 27 28.90 -21.32 9.01
N LYS A 28 29.80 -22.24 8.66
CA LYS A 28 29.68 -23.67 8.93
C LYS A 28 30.45 -24.10 10.18
N THR A 29 31.18 -23.19 10.80
CA THR A 29 32.09 -23.46 11.93
C THR A 29 31.71 -22.54 13.09
N ASP A 30 32.01 -22.94 14.31
CA ASP A 30 31.91 -22.03 15.45
C ASP A 30 32.89 -20.87 15.29
N PHE A 31 32.41 -19.64 15.47
CA PHE A 31 33.18 -18.43 15.15
C PHE A 31 34.37 -18.25 16.10
N VAL A 32 34.22 -18.67 17.37
CA VAL A 32 35.31 -18.71 18.35
C VAL A 32 36.48 -19.54 17.85
N THR A 33 36.21 -20.69 17.23
CA THR A 33 37.25 -21.56 16.66
C THR A 33 38.03 -20.87 15.53
N VAL A 34 37.37 -20.00 14.77
CA VAL A 34 38.01 -19.21 13.70
C VAL A 34 38.95 -18.16 14.30
N LEU A 35 38.51 -17.45 15.35
CA LEU A 35 39.30 -16.45 16.05
C LEU A 35 40.53 -17.08 16.71
N ASP A 36 40.35 -18.20 17.42
CA ASP A 36 41.43 -18.95 18.05
C ASP A 36 42.45 -19.46 17.02
N PHE A 37 41.98 -19.85 15.82
CA PHE A 37 42.88 -20.25 14.75
C PHE A 37 43.79 -19.10 14.30
N PHE A 38 43.25 -17.88 14.15
CA PHE A 38 44.05 -16.70 13.81
C PHE A 38 45.02 -16.33 14.92
N LYS A 39 44.59 -16.38 16.19
CA LYS A 39 45.46 -16.11 17.36
C LYS A 39 46.64 -17.09 17.42
N ASN A 40 46.39 -18.38 17.13
CA ASN A 40 47.42 -19.42 17.15
C ASN A 40 48.32 -19.42 15.90
N ASN A 41 47.97 -18.68 14.83
CA ASN A 41 48.73 -18.65 13.57
C ASN A 41 48.92 -17.19 13.08
N PRO A 42 49.75 -16.39 13.77
CA PRO A 42 49.89 -14.95 13.48
C PRO A 42 50.40 -14.65 12.06
N SER A 43 51.24 -15.51 11.49
CA SER A 43 51.71 -15.37 10.10
C SER A 43 50.57 -15.49 9.08
N LEU A 44 49.62 -16.41 9.30
CA LEU A 44 48.42 -16.55 8.46
C LEU A 44 47.47 -15.36 8.64
N ALA A 45 47.35 -14.86 9.87
CA ALA A 45 46.53 -13.68 10.17
C ALA A 45 47.05 -12.44 9.43
N GLU A 46 48.37 -12.19 9.45
CA GLU A 46 48.96 -11.06 8.72
C GLU A 46 48.84 -11.22 7.19
N ASN A 47 49.04 -12.42 6.65
CA ASN A 47 48.84 -12.65 5.22
C ASN A 47 47.36 -12.45 4.80
N PHE A 48 46.42 -12.86 5.64
CA PHE A 48 45.00 -12.63 5.42
C PHE A 48 44.63 -11.15 5.51
N LYS A 49 45.12 -10.46 6.55
CA LYS A 49 44.97 -9.02 6.72
C LYS A 49 45.52 -8.25 5.52
N TYR A 50 46.71 -8.61 5.04
CA TYR A 50 47.31 -8.01 3.84
C TYR A 50 46.41 -8.19 2.62
N TYR A 51 45.91 -9.40 2.39
CA TYR A 51 45.00 -9.69 1.29
C TYR A 51 43.70 -8.86 1.38
N ILE A 52 43.06 -8.80 2.56
CA ILE A 52 41.85 -7.98 2.78
C ILE A 52 42.15 -6.51 2.49
N HIS A 53 43.24 -5.95 3.01
CA HIS A 53 43.60 -4.56 2.69
C HIS A 53 43.81 -4.36 1.18
N ASN A 54 44.45 -5.31 0.49
CA ASN A 54 44.75 -5.21 -0.92
C ASN A 54 43.49 -5.21 -1.79
N ILE A 55 42.52 -6.10 -1.53
CA ILE A 55 41.27 -6.16 -2.33
C ILE A 55 40.38 -4.92 -2.12
N PHE A 56 40.49 -4.24 -0.97
CA PHE A 56 39.74 -3.02 -0.65
C PHE A 56 40.45 -1.72 -1.07
N LYS A 57 41.79 -1.71 -1.20
CA LYS A 57 42.61 -0.50 -1.36
C LYS A 57 42.17 0.44 -2.50
N GLU A 58 41.77 -0.10 -3.64
CA GLU A 58 41.36 0.66 -4.83
C GLU A 58 39.84 0.77 -5.03
N ARG A 59 39.05 0.31 -4.06
CA ARG A 59 37.59 0.23 -4.20
C ARG A 59 36.90 1.31 -3.38
N SER A 60 36.15 2.20 -4.04
CA SER A 60 35.36 3.22 -3.35
C SER A 60 34.08 2.62 -2.75
N PHE A 61 33.63 3.16 -1.61
CA PHE A 61 32.34 2.85 -0.99
C PHE A 61 31.32 3.98 -1.11
N ASN A 62 31.69 5.16 -1.62
CA ASN A 62 30.78 6.29 -1.84
C ASN A 62 29.41 5.88 -2.44
N LEU A 63 29.38 5.07 -3.50
CA LEU A 63 28.13 4.59 -4.12
C LEU A 63 27.29 3.70 -3.20
N SER A 64 27.92 2.95 -2.28
CA SER A 64 27.21 2.17 -1.27
C SER A 64 26.49 3.05 -0.25
N LEU A 65 26.98 4.27 -0.04
CA LEU A 65 26.34 5.24 0.85
C LEU A 65 25.28 6.08 0.12
N THR A 66 25.53 6.47 -1.13
CA THR A 66 24.65 7.39 -1.89
C THR A 66 23.54 6.71 -2.68
N GLU A 67 23.70 5.44 -3.09
CA GLU A 67 22.74 4.76 -3.97
C GLU A 67 22.07 3.55 -3.31
N ALA A 68 22.74 2.84 -2.39
CA ALA A 68 22.21 1.59 -1.85
C ALA A 68 20.99 1.84 -0.96
N ASN A 69 19.87 1.17 -1.29
CA ASN A 69 18.58 1.27 -0.61
C ASN A 69 17.97 2.69 -0.58
N ILE A 70 18.36 3.55 -1.51
CA ILE A 70 17.69 4.84 -1.77
C ILE A 70 16.81 4.69 -3.01
N LEU A 71 15.59 5.22 -2.95
CA LEU A 71 14.68 5.23 -4.10
C LEU A 71 15.30 6.03 -5.24
N SER A 72 15.33 5.47 -6.44
CA SER A 72 15.98 6.08 -7.60
C SER A 72 14.97 6.60 -8.62
N GLU A 73 13.85 5.91 -8.79
CA GLU A 73 12.82 6.31 -9.74
C GLU A 73 11.78 7.24 -9.12
N ASN A 74 11.21 8.12 -9.94
CA ASN A 74 10.22 9.12 -9.53
C ASN A 74 8.81 8.55 -9.36
N ALA A 75 8.61 7.26 -9.60
CA ALA A 75 7.32 6.60 -9.43
C ALA A 75 7.51 5.16 -8.93
N PHE A 76 6.46 4.63 -8.27
CA PHE A 76 6.48 3.28 -7.70
C PHE A 76 6.63 2.18 -8.75
N ILE A 77 5.88 2.23 -9.85
CA ILE A 77 5.89 1.18 -10.88
C ILE A 77 7.26 1.07 -11.59
N PRO A 78 7.90 2.18 -12.02
CA PRO A 78 9.27 2.12 -12.53
C PRO A 78 10.26 1.53 -11.53
N GLU A 79 10.20 1.94 -10.25
CA GLU A 79 11.09 1.40 -9.20
C GLU A 79 10.84 -0.11 -8.99
N LEU A 80 9.58 -0.55 -8.98
CA LEU A 80 9.21 -1.96 -8.86
C LEU A 80 9.75 -2.77 -10.04
N LYS A 81 9.55 -2.30 -11.27
CA LYS A 81 10.06 -2.94 -12.49
C LYS A 81 11.58 -3.04 -12.45
N LYS A 82 12.26 -1.97 -12.02
CA LYS A 82 13.72 -1.92 -11.86
C LYS A 82 14.22 -2.95 -10.84
N ARG A 83 13.61 -3.05 -9.66
CA ARG A 83 14.01 -4.03 -8.63
C ARG A 83 13.75 -5.48 -9.08
N ILE A 84 12.64 -5.74 -9.78
CA ILE A 84 12.37 -7.06 -10.37
C ILE A 84 13.42 -7.40 -11.41
N LEU A 85 13.69 -6.49 -12.35
CA LEU A 85 14.72 -6.67 -13.38
C LEU A 85 16.08 -6.93 -12.75
N ASN A 86 16.52 -6.09 -11.81
CA ASN A 86 17.81 -6.24 -11.12
C ASN A 86 17.95 -7.52 -10.28
N LYS A 87 16.83 -8.18 -9.96
CA LYS A 87 16.85 -9.47 -9.26
C LYS A 87 17.03 -10.64 -10.21
N VAL A 88 16.53 -10.52 -11.45
CA VAL A 88 16.66 -11.54 -12.50
C VAL A 88 17.97 -11.35 -13.28
N LEU A 89 18.30 -10.10 -13.58
CA LEU A 89 19.46 -9.68 -14.35
C LEU A 89 20.14 -8.51 -13.61
N PRO A 90 21.14 -8.78 -12.75
CA PRO A 90 21.86 -7.75 -12.02
C PRO A 90 22.50 -6.72 -12.97
N PRO A 91 22.50 -5.42 -12.63
CA PRO A 91 23.12 -4.40 -13.45
C PRO A 91 24.65 -4.56 -13.46
N VAL A 92 25.31 -4.15 -14.54
CA VAL A 92 26.78 -4.09 -14.60
C VAL A 92 27.27 -3.03 -13.61
N VAL A 93 28.05 -3.45 -12.62
CA VAL A 93 28.64 -2.58 -11.59
C VAL A 93 30.13 -2.39 -11.92
N ASN A 94 30.66 -1.21 -11.65
CA ASN A 94 32.09 -0.95 -11.77
C ASN A 94 32.87 -1.84 -10.79
N GLU A 95 33.82 -2.63 -11.30
CA GLU A 95 34.64 -3.56 -10.53
C GLU A 95 35.47 -2.88 -9.43
N LYS A 96 35.79 -1.58 -9.60
CA LYS A 96 36.52 -0.74 -8.64
C LYS A 96 35.65 -0.20 -7.50
N THR A 97 34.59 -0.91 -7.12
CA THR A 97 33.69 -0.47 -6.05
C THR A 97 33.53 -1.57 -5.00
N ILE A 98 33.40 -1.16 -3.74
CA ILE A 98 33.07 -2.08 -2.64
C ILE A 98 31.70 -2.74 -2.89
N TRP A 99 30.84 -2.04 -3.63
CA TRP A 99 29.60 -2.56 -4.17
C TRP A 99 29.81 -3.86 -4.97
N TYR A 100 30.66 -3.84 -6.01
CA TYR A 100 30.96 -5.02 -6.83
C TYR A 100 31.54 -6.16 -5.98
N MET A 101 32.37 -5.82 -5.00
CA MET A 101 32.95 -6.80 -4.09
C MET A 101 31.88 -7.57 -3.33
N ILE A 102 30.95 -6.86 -2.67
CA ILE A 102 29.93 -7.50 -1.82
C ILE A 102 29.03 -8.41 -2.66
N ASP A 103 28.70 -8.01 -3.91
CA ASP A 103 27.88 -8.83 -4.81
C ASP A 103 28.55 -10.15 -5.22
N ASN A 104 29.88 -10.17 -5.35
CA ASN A 104 30.63 -11.35 -5.81
C ASN A 104 31.21 -12.19 -4.67
N VAL A 105 31.36 -11.63 -3.48
CA VAL A 105 31.84 -12.35 -2.30
C VAL A 105 30.67 -12.96 -1.53
N SER A 106 29.55 -12.24 -1.39
CA SER A 106 28.38 -12.71 -0.63
C SER A 106 27.29 -13.22 -1.56
N LEU A 107 27.14 -14.55 -1.62
CA LEU A 107 26.05 -15.21 -2.35
C LEU A 107 24.66 -14.88 -1.76
N ARG A 108 24.59 -14.53 -0.48
CA ARG A 108 23.32 -14.21 0.22
C ARG A 108 23.50 -13.04 1.22
N PRO A 109 23.61 -11.78 0.75
CA PRO A 109 23.95 -10.63 1.59
C PRO A 109 23.04 -10.46 2.82
N LYS A 110 21.75 -10.79 2.72
CA LYS A 110 20.80 -10.70 3.83
C LYS A 110 21.01 -11.79 4.90
N ALA A 111 21.31 -13.02 4.50
CA ALA A 111 21.58 -14.11 5.43
C ALA A 111 22.94 -13.90 6.11
N ASP A 112 23.91 -13.41 5.34
CA ASP A 112 25.26 -13.13 5.80
C ASP A 112 25.27 -11.99 6.81
N LEU A 113 24.55 -10.90 6.53
CA LEU A 113 24.36 -9.81 7.49
C LEU A 113 23.68 -10.28 8.78
N LYS A 114 22.66 -11.15 8.67
CA LYS A 114 21.98 -11.71 9.85
C LYS A 114 22.91 -12.60 10.69
N TYR A 115 23.79 -13.36 10.04
CA TYR A 115 24.80 -14.16 10.73
C TYR A 115 25.75 -13.26 11.53
N PHE A 116 26.34 -12.25 10.89
CA PHE A 116 27.28 -11.34 11.56
C PHE A 116 26.64 -10.51 12.68
N HIS A 117 25.38 -10.06 12.51
CA HIS A 117 24.68 -9.36 13.60
C HIS A 117 24.35 -10.25 14.81
N ASN A 118 24.25 -11.56 14.62
CA ASN A 118 23.93 -12.49 15.70
C ASN A 118 25.17 -12.95 16.49
N LEU A 119 26.38 -12.61 16.02
CA LEU A 119 27.62 -12.94 16.74
C LEU A 119 27.75 -12.04 17.99
N PRO A 120 28.32 -12.56 19.09
CA PRO A 120 28.67 -11.75 20.25
C PRO A 120 29.56 -10.57 19.89
N GLU A 121 29.31 -9.40 20.49
CA GLU A 121 30.05 -8.18 20.17
C GLU A 121 31.57 -8.31 20.40
N ASN A 122 31.96 -9.06 21.44
CA ASN A 122 33.36 -9.34 21.74
C ASN A 122 34.08 -10.07 20.59
N GLU A 123 33.39 -11.01 19.94
CA GLU A 123 33.96 -11.78 18.82
C GLU A 123 34.16 -10.91 17.57
N ILE A 124 33.22 -10.00 17.30
CA ILE A 124 33.32 -9.04 16.21
C ILE A 124 34.47 -8.05 16.47
N ASN A 125 34.58 -7.56 17.70
CA ASN A 125 35.67 -6.66 18.10
C ASN A 125 37.04 -7.33 17.87
N GLU A 126 37.19 -8.58 18.31
CA GLU A 126 38.42 -9.33 18.08
C GLU A 126 38.72 -9.52 16.59
N LEU A 127 37.71 -9.80 15.76
CA LEU A 127 37.90 -9.90 14.31
C LEU A 127 38.40 -8.58 13.71
N PHE A 128 37.82 -7.44 14.10
CA PHE A 128 38.23 -6.11 13.61
C PHE A 128 39.66 -5.76 14.03
N ILE A 129 40.10 -6.22 15.21
CA ILE A 129 41.48 -6.07 15.69
C ILE A 129 42.43 -6.93 14.86
N ILE A 130 42.11 -8.21 14.65
CA ILE A 130 42.91 -9.14 13.84
C ILE A 130 43.03 -8.63 12.40
N LEU A 131 41.94 -8.12 11.84
CA LEU A 131 41.90 -7.54 10.50
C LEU A 131 42.59 -6.17 10.42
N GLY A 132 42.93 -5.52 11.54
CA GLY A 132 43.52 -4.17 11.55
C GLY A 132 42.63 -3.09 10.94
N ILE A 133 41.30 -3.21 11.12
CA ILE A 133 40.29 -2.26 10.61
C ILE A 133 39.51 -1.59 11.74
N SER A 134 40.02 -1.68 12.97
CA SER A 134 39.37 -1.14 14.17
C SER A 134 39.33 0.39 14.18
N ASP A 135 40.24 1.03 13.46
CA ASP A 135 40.46 2.47 13.33
C ASP A 135 40.17 2.99 11.92
N PHE A 136 39.51 2.20 11.08
CA PHE A 136 39.25 2.59 9.69
C PHE A 136 38.39 3.87 9.58
N SER A 137 37.51 4.14 10.56
CA SER A 137 36.66 5.33 10.59
C SER A 137 37.43 6.66 10.63
N ILE A 138 38.62 6.70 11.24
CA ILE A 138 39.42 7.91 11.38
C ILE A 138 40.39 8.15 10.22
N LEU A 139 40.57 7.18 9.33
CA LEU A 139 41.48 7.31 8.20
C LEU A 139 41.07 8.47 7.29
N PRO A 140 41.98 9.38 6.90
CA PRO A 140 41.64 10.56 6.09
C PRO A 140 40.92 10.23 4.77
N LYS A 141 41.28 9.12 4.13
CA LYS A 141 40.61 8.64 2.90
C LYS A 141 39.14 8.28 3.15
N VAL A 142 38.84 7.69 4.30
CA VAL A 142 37.50 7.26 4.69
C VAL A 142 36.66 8.47 5.05
N LYS A 143 37.20 9.40 5.86
CA LYS A 143 36.58 10.70 6.13
C LYS A 143 36.21 11.43 4.83
N LYS A 144 37.13 11.51 3.86
CA LYS A 144 36.87 12.12 2.54
C LYS A 144 35.73 11.45 1.78
N GLU A 145 35.67 10.11 1.76
CA GLU A 145 34.55 9.40 1.10
C GLU A 145 33.20 9.60 1.83
N LEU A 146 33.20 9.67 3.16
CA LEU A 146 32.01 9.99 3.96
C LEU A 146 31.50 11.41 3.66
N LEU A 147 32.38 12.41 3.67
CA LEU A 147 32.06 13.79 3.34
C LEU A 147 31.51 13.93 1.92
N PHE A 148 32.16 13.28 0.94
CA PHE A 148 31.70 13.27 -0.44
C PHE A 148 30.30 12.66 -0.58
N ALA A 149 30.04 11.53 0.09
CA ALA A 149 28.72 10.90 0.08
C ALA A 149 27.66 11.79 0.72
N MET A 150 27.97 12.39 1.86
CA MET A 150 27.09 13.30 2.59
C MET A 150 26.72 14.54 1.78
N ASN A 151 27.69 15.17 1.10
CA ASN A 151 27.43 16.33 0.25
C ASN A 151 26.54 15.96 -0.94
N ILE A 152 26.81 14.85 -1.65
CA ILE A 152 25.94 14.39 -2.74
C ILE A 152 24.49 14.21 -2.26
N LEU A 153 24.31 13.58 -1.09
CA LEU A 153 22.99 13.37 -0.51
C LEU A 153 22.32 14.70 -0.16
N SER A 154 23.08 15.64 0.40
CA SER A 154 22.59 16.98 0.75
C SER A 154 22.09 17.74 -0.47
N TRP A 155 22.91 17.85 -1.52
CA TRP A 155 22.55 18.48 -2.80
C TRP A 155 21.28 17.88 -3.42
N ARG A 156 21.18 16.53 -3.43
CA ARG A 156 20.00 15.83 -3.95
C ARG A 156 18.74 16.09 -3.12
N VAL A 157 18.88 16.13 -1.79
CA VAL A 157 17.79 16.41 -0.87
C VAL A 157 17.32 17.84 -1.04
N THR A 158 18.22 18.83 -1.08
CA THR A 158 17.88 20.23 -1.30
C THR A 158 17.12 20.40 -2.62
N GLY A 159 17.64 19.83 -3.72
CA GLY A 159 16.97 19.89 -5.02
C GLY A 159 15.56 19.28 -5.01
N ALA A 160 15.39 18.11 -4.37
CA ALA A 160 14.11 17.44 -4.27
C ALA A 160 13.12 18.17 -3.35
N ALA A 161 13.59 18.74 -2.24
CA ALA A 161 12.78 19.48 -1.28
C ALA A 161 12.28 20.81 -1.86
N MET A 162 13.05 21.41 -2.78
CA MET A 162 12.72 22.66 -3.47
C MET A 162 11.79 22.49 -4.69
N GLU A 163 11.42 21.26 -5.07
CA GLU A 163 10.40 21.06 -6.11
C GLU A 163 9.08 21.72 -5.68
N VAL A 164 8.48 22.53 -6.57
CA VAL A 164 7.23 23.28 -6.29
C VAL A 164 6.12 22.38 -5.73
N GLU A 165 6.01 21.17 -6.25
CA GLU A 165 5.04 20.17 -5.82
C GLU A 165 5.27 19.66 -4.38
N VAL A 166 6.53 19.58 -3.95
CA VAL A 166 6.94 19.16 -2.59
C VAL A 166 6.80 20.31 -1.61
N VAL A 167 7.30 21.50 -1.95
CA VAL A 167 7.17 22.72 -1.13
C VAL A 167 5.71 23.06 -0.84
N ARG A 168 4.80 22.83 -1.80
CA ARG A 168 3.36 23.02 -1.60
C ARG A 168 2.78 22.19 -0.45
N MET A 169 3.40 21.06 -0.11
CA MET A 169 2.94 20.21 0.99
C MET A 169 3.32 20.76 2.36
N ALA A 170 4.34 21.61 2.46
CA ALA A 170 4.79 22.21 3.70
C ALA A 170 5.09 23.71 3.46
N PRO A 171 4.02 24.53 3.25
CA PRO A 171 4.17 25.93 2.87
C PRO A 171 4.84 26.80 3.93
N GLU A 172 4.87 26.36 5.19
CA GLU A 172 5.57 27.00 6.32
C GLU A 172 7.08 27.14 6.05
N TYR A 173 7.66 26.25 5.23
CA TYR A 173 9.10 26.23 4.90
C TYR A 173 9.42 26.83 3.52
N ARG A 174 8.52 27.66 2.98
CA ARG A 174 8.68 28.30 1.66
C ARG A 174 9.63 29.50 1.67
N ASN A 175 9.89 30.08 2.84
CA ASN A 175 10.72 31.27 3.01
C ASN A 175 12.23 30.93 3.02
N PHE A 176 13.08 31.96 3.08
CA PHE A 176 14.54 31.84 3.11
C PHE A 176 15.08 30.95 4.25
N ASP A 177 14.33 30.81 5.34
CA ASP A 177 14.65 29.93 6.49
C ASP A 177 14.31 28.45 6.18
N ASN A 178 14.85 27.92 5.08
CA ASN A 178 14.64 26.54 4.68
C ASN A 178 15.69 25.62 5.34
N PRO A 179 15.29 24.62 6.15
CA PRO A 179 16.22 23.78 6.90
C PRO A 179 17.12 22.92 6.01
N PHE A 180 16.71 22.63 4.76
CA PHE A 180 17.54 21.88 3.82
C PHE A 180 18.71 22.72 3.29
N LEU A 181 18.48 24.02 3.02
CA LEU A 181 19.55 24.95 2.64
C LEU A 181 20.52 25.17 3.81
N ALA A 182 19.99 25.35 5.02
CA ALA A 182 20.82 25.52 6.21
C ALA A 182 21.66 24.27 6.49
N LEU A 183 21.05 23.08 6.42
CA LEU A 183 21.79 21.81 6.52
C LEU A 183 22.89 21.73 5.46
N GLN A 184 22.58 22.07 4.21
CA GLN A 184 23.58 22.02 3.14
C GLN A 184 24.79 22.90 3.42
N ASN A 185 24.58 24.15 3.83
CA ASN A 185 25.67 25.07 4.15
C ASN A 185 26.54 24.53 5.28
N GLU A 186 25.94 24.01 6.37
CA GLU A 186 26.70 23.42 7.49
C GLU A 186 27.55 22.21 7.07
N LEU A 187 27.07 21.42 6.11
CA LEU A 187 27.78 20.24 5.61
C LEU A 187 28.90 20.60 4.62
N GLU A 188 28.72 21.65 3.83
CA GLU A 188 29.76 22.21 2.96
C GLU A 188 30.88 22.84 3.78
N ASP A 189 30.54 23.69 4.75
CA ASP A 189 31.51 24.28 5.68
C ASP A 189 32.33 23.19 6.39
N LEU A 190 31.66 22.14 6.89
CA LEU A 190 32.33 21.01 7.53
C LEU A 190 33.27 20.27 6.57
N ALA A 191 32.88 20.12 5.30
CA ALA A 191 33.72 19.47 4.30
C ALA A 191 34.97 20.30 3.98
N ASP A 192 34.83 21.63 3.87
CA ASP A 192 35.93 22.56 3.64
C ASP A 192 36.89 22.60 4.84
N GLU A 193 36.36 22.61 6.07
CA GLU A 193 37.16 22.53 7.30
C GLU A 193 37.99 21.23 7.35
N LEU A 194 37.40 20.08 7.06
CA LEU A 194 38.09 18.78 7.04
C LEU A 194 39.04 18.60 5.85
N GLU A 195 38.84 19.32 4.75
CA GLU A 195 39.78 19.33 3.64
C GLU A 195 41.06 20.11 3.99
N ASN A 196 40.90 21.22 4.71
CA ASN A 196 42.01 22.04 5.20
C ASN A 196 42.72 21.45 6.43
N ASP A 197 41.97 20.78 7.32
CA ASP A 197 42.49 20.07 8.48
C ASP A 197 41.99 18.61 8.53
N PRO A 198 42.73 17.66 7.91
CA PRO A 198 42.35 16.25 7.91
C PRO A 198 42.35 15.58 9.29
N GLU A 199 43.02 16.18 10.29
CA GLU A 199 43.06 15.69 11.66
C GLU A 199 41.86 16.20 12.49
N LEU A 200 41.07 17.13 11.95
CA LEU A 200 39.86 17.63 12.60
C LEU A 200 38.96 16.47 13.04
N GLN A 201 38.61 16.52 14.32
CA GLN A 201 37.82 15.49 14.97
C GLN A 201 36.62 16.12 15.67
N LEU A 202 35.42 15.76 15.21
CA LEU A 202 34.18 16.22 15.83
C LEU A 202 33.93 15.46 17.13
N ASN A 203 33.35 16.16 18.10
CA ASN A 203 32.85 15.60 19.35
C ASN A 203 31.36 15.93 19.54
N SER A 204 30.67 15.25 20.44
CA SER A 204 29.22 15.44 20.63
C SER A 204 28.85 16.79 21.26
N LYS A 205 29.83 17.46 21.87
CA LYS A 205 29.65 18.77 22.50
C LYS A 205 29.82 19.93 21.50
N ASP A 206 30.39 19.65 20.33
CA ASP A 206 30.64 20.62 19.27
C ASP A 206 29.35 21.33 18.87
N SER A 207 29.44 22.65 18.72
CA SER A 207 28.34 23.49 18.25
C SER A 207 27.88 23.05 16.86
N ARG A 208 28.83 22.72 15.98
CA ARG A 208 28.56 22.35 14.58
C ARG A 208 27.74 21.07 14.51
N TYR A 209 28.16 20.03 15.23
CA TYR A 209 27.43 18.77 15.29
C TYR A 209 26.00 18.95 15.80
N LYS A 210 25.82 19.76 16.85
CA LYS A 210 24.48 20.07 17.39
C LYS A 210 23.61 20.81 16.38
N GLN A 211 24.17 21.77 15.64
CA GLN A 211 23.46 22.49 14.58
C GLN A 211 23.04 21.54 13.45
N ILE A 212 23.95 20.71 12.94
CA ILE A 212 23.64 19.70 11.92
C ILE A 212 22.51 18.78 12.40
N LYS A 213 22.58 18.30 13.65
CA LYS A 213 21.53 17.46 14.24
C LYS A 213 20.17 18.15 14.25
N ILE A 214 20.11 19.42 14.67
CA ILE A 214 18.87 20.21 14.69
C ILE A 214 18.30 20.35 13.28
N TYR A 215 19.14 20.69 12.28
CA TYR A 215 18.66 20.85 10.91
C TYR A 215 18.20 19.52 10.29
N VAL A 216 18.85 18.40 10.59
CA VAL A 216 18.37 17.06 10.22
C VAL A 216 16.99 16.80 10.81
N GLU A 217 16.79 17.07 12.10
CA GLU A 217 15.50 16.89 12.77
C GLU A 217 14.41 17.75 12.13
N GLN A 218 14.71 19.01 11.81
CA GLN A 218 13.79 19.92 11.10
C GLN A 218 13.49 19.44 9.68
N CYS A 219 14.47 18.91 8.95
CA CYS A 219 14.27 18.32 7.63
C CYS A 219 13.36 17.08 7.68
N LEU A 220 13.50 16.25 8.71
CA LEU A 220 12.61 15.10 8.94
C LEU A 220 11.20 15.56 9.35
N GLU A 221 11.11 16.61 10.16
CA GLU A 221 9.84 17.25 10.54
C GLU A 221 9.10 17.81 9.32
N PHE A 222 9.79 18.50 8.41
CA PHE A 222 9.24 18.93 7.13
C PHE A 222 8.57 17.77 6.39
N VAL A 223 9.23 16.61 6.29
CA VAL A 223 8.67 15.44 5.62
C VAL A 223 7.42 14.93 6.34
N ASN A 224 7.43 14.93 7.68
CA ASN A 224 6.27 14.52 8.48
C ASN A 224 5.09 15.48 8.30
N ILE A 225 5.33 16.79 8.30
CA ILE A 225 4.34 17.83 8.04
C ILE A 225 3.78 17.70 6.62
N ALA A 226 4.64 17.52 5.62
CA ALA A 226 4.23 17.30 4.24
C ALA A 226 3.30 16.09 4.09
N PHE A 227 3.62 14.98 4.77
CA PHE A 227 2.72 13.81 4.81
C PHE A 227 1.43 14.09 5.58
N LYS A 228 1.45 14.83 6.68
CA LYS A 228 0.23 15.22 7.41
C LYS A 228 -0.69 16.08 6.54
N ASN A 229 -0.11 17.02 5.80
CA ASN A 229 -0.81 17.95 4.91
C ASN A 229 -1.30 17.31 3.60
N SER A 230 -0.90 16.07 3.30
CA SER A 230 -1.39 15.32 2.15
C SER A 230 -2.91 15.14 2.14
N TYR A 231 -3.56 15.15 3.31
CA TYR A 231 -5.02 15.17 3.43
C TYR A 231 -5.64 16.47 2.89
N LYS A 232 -5.00 17.61 3.17
CA LYS A 232 -5.48 18.95 2.76
C LYS A 232 -5.17 19.23 1.28
N TYR A 233 -3.96 18.92 0.84
CA TYR A 233 -3.49 19.27 -0.50
C TYR A 233 -3.55 18.13 -1.50
N GLY A 234 -3.94 16.91 -1.11
CA GLY A 234 -3.76 15.70 -1.90
C GLY A 234 -2.29 15.38 -2.12
N ILE A 235 -1.95 14.20 -2.66
CA ILE A 235 -0.56 13.86 -3.01
C ILE A 235 -0.50 12.96 -4.24
N SER A 236 0.47 13.20 -5.13
CA SER A 236 0.70 12.32 -6.26
C SER A 236 1.64 11.17 -5.89
N GLY A 237 1.63 10.08 -6.68
CA GLY A 237 2.61 9.01 -6.53
C GLY A 237 4.05 9.50 -6.65
N LYS A 238 4.29 10.55 -7.46
CA LYS A 238 5.60 11.19 -7.61
C LYS A 238 6.05 11.84 -6.30
N ILE A 239 5.24 12.71 -5.73
CA ILE A 239 5.56 13.42 -4.47
C ILE A 239 5.74 12.43 -3.33
N ASN A 240 4.90 11.39 -3.27
CA ASN A 240 5.05 10.34 -2.28
C ASN A 240 6.45 9.68 -2.34
N GLN A 241 6.94 9.37 -3.55
CA GLN A 241 8.28 8.84 -3.73
C GLN A 241 9.36 9.87 -3.42
N SER A 242 9.18 11.14 -3.83
CA SER A 242 10.13 12.23 -3.51
C SER A 242 10.28 12.41 -2.00
N LEU A 243 9.18 12.48 -1.24
CA LEU A 243 9.21 12.62 0.23
C LEU A 243 9.82 11.39 0.92
N LEU A 244 9.55 10.17 0.43
CA LEU A 244 10.22 8.96 0.91
C LEU A 244 11.73 9.02 0.68
N ARG A 245 12.14 9.45 -0.50
CA ARG A 245 13.54 9.59 -0.88
C ARG A 245 14.25 10.67 -0.06
N ILE A 246 13.61 11.82 0.16
CA ILE A 246 14.12 12.89 1.03
C ILE A 246 14.37 12.32 2.43
N ARG A 247 13.39 11.63 3.03
CA ARG A 247 13.55 11.02 4.36
C ARG A 247 14.70 10.02 4.42
N GLN A 248 14.83 9.15 3.42
CA GLN A 248 15.91 8.16 3.34
C GLN A 248 17.29 8.84 3.27
N GLN A 249 17.42 9.87 2.44
CA GLN A 249 18.68 10.57 2.25
C GLN A 249 19.05 11.44 3.47
N VAL A 250 18.09 12.14 4.09
CA VAL A 250 18.32 12.91 5.34
C VAL A 250 18.74 11.98 6.48
N GLN A 251 18.08 10.82 6.64
CA GLN A 251 18.49 9.84 7.63
C GLN A 251 19.91 9.33 7.34
N ARG A 252 20.25 9.12 6.06
CA ARG A 252 21.59 8.69 5.66
C ARG A 252 22.66 9.73 5.94
N ILE A 253 22.37 11.00 5.70
CA ILE A 253 23.24 12.13 6.09
C ILE A 253 23.53 12.06 7.58
N TYR A 254 22.49 11.90 8.42
CA TYR A 254 22.67 11.82 9.86
C TYR A 254 23.50 10.61 10.30
N GLU A 255 23.22 9.43 9.73
CA GLU A 255 24.00 8.21 9.97
C GLU A 255 25.48 8.43 9.61
N ILE A 256 25.79 9.15 8.53
CA ILE A 256 27.18 9.47 8.14
C ILE A 256 27.82 10.45 9.11
N VAL A 257 27.13 11.53 9.50
CA VAL A 257 27.65 12.54 10.45
C VAL A 257 27.99 11.89 11.79
N GLN A 258 27.15 10.97 12.28
CA GLN A 258 27.42 10.25 13.53
C GLN A 258 28.73 9.46 13.51
N LEU A 259 29.13 8.92 12.35
CA LEU A 259 30.40 8.19 12.21
C LEU A 259 31.63 9.10 12.32
N LEU A 260 31.46 10.42 12.11
CA LEU A 260 32.53 11.41 12.24
C LEU A 260 32.71 11.90 13.69
N VAL A 261 31.79 11.59 14.60
CA VAL A 261 31.81 12.05 16.00
C VAL A 261 32.53 11.04 16.89
N ILE A 262 33.51 11.50 17.67
CA ILE A 262 34.30 10.69 18.60
C ILE A 262 34.42 11.46 19.92
N ASP A 263 33.88 10.90 21.01
CA ASP A 263 34.02 11.42 22.36
C ASP A 263 35.08 10.65 23.17
N ASN A 264 35.18 9.34 22.93
CA ASN A 264 36.12 8.43 23.59
C ASN A 264 36.85 7.56 22.56
N GLU A 265 38.01 7.01 22.93
CA GLU A 265 38.77 6.09 22.04
C GLU A 265 37.97 4.86 21.60
N GLN A 266 37.02 4.39 22.42
CA GLN A 266 36.15 3.25 22.08
C GLN A 266 35.23 3.56 20.89
N ASP A 267 34.85 4.84 20.69
CA ASP A 267 33.94 5.25 19.63
C ASP A 267 34.56 5.04 18.24
N VAL A 268 35.89 5.08 18.13
CA VAL A 268 36.62 4.79 16.88
C VAL A 268 36.27 3.39 16.37
N SER A 269 36.31 2.40 17.27
CA SER A 269 36.00 0.99 16.96
C SER A 269 34.51 0.79 16.68
N ILE A 270 33.65 1.44 17.47
CA ILE A 270 32.20 1.41 17.28
C ILE A 270 31.82 1.98 15.91
N ASN A 271 32.33 3.16 15.55
CA ASN A 271 32.06 3.81 14.27
C ASN A 271 32.60 2.99 13.09
N SER A 272 33.78 2.37 13.22
CA SER A 272 34.32 1.48 12.19
C SER A 272 33.42 0.27 11.94
N LYS A 273 32.91 -0.36 13.01
CA LYS A 273 31.92 -1.45 12.91
C LYS A 273 30.63 -0.98 12.27
N GLU A 274 30.07 0.13 12.76
CA GLU A 274 28.83 0.70 12.24
C GLU A 274 28.92 1.02 10.75
N LEU A 275 30.02 1.61 10.27
CA LEU A 275 30.23 1.86 8.84
C LEU A 275 30.12 0.58 8.00
N VAL A 276 30.80 -0.49 8.41
CA VAL A 276 30.78 -1.78 7.70
C VAL A 276 29.37 -2.38 7.72
N PHE A 277 28.72 -2.43 8.89
CA PHE A 277 27.37 -2.95 9.02
C PHE A 277 26.34 -2.13 8.24
N ASN A 278 26.48 -0.80 8.22
CA ASN A 278 25.63 0.09 7.46
C ASN A 278 25.74 -0.18 5.95
N ILE A 279 26.96 -0.29 5.41
CA ILE A 279 27.18 -0.66 4.00
C ILE A 279 26.50 -2.00 3.66
N LEU A 280 26.69 -3.03 4.48
CA LEU A 280 26.07 -4.34 4.28
C LEU A 280 24.53 -4.27 4.40
N ARG A 281 24.01 -3.48 5.33
CA ARG A 281 22.57 -3.27 5.56
C ARG A 281 21.93 -2.60 4.36
N TYR A 282 22.50 -1.51 3.87
CA TYR A 282 21.99 -0.81 2.70
C TYR A 282 22.03 -1.70 1.46
N LYS A 283 23.10 -2.48 1.32
CA LYS A 283 23.25 -3.41 0.21
C LYS A 283 22.22 -4.53 0.23
N SER A 284 22.02 -5.17 1.38
CA SER A 284 21.08 -6.29 1.53
C SER A 284 19.62 -5.90 1.26
N HIS A 285 19.25 -4.62 1.46
CA HIS A 285 17.90 -4.12 1.26
C HIS A 285 17.66 -3.50 -0.15
N LYS A 286 18.70 -3.26 -0.95
CA LYS A 286 18.63 -2.57 -2.27
C LYS A 286 17.52 -3.11 -3.19
N ASN A 287 17.50 -4.42 -3.44
CA ASN A 287 16.53 -5.04 -4.34
C ASN A 287 15.34 -5.67 -3.58
N ASN A 288 15.12 -5.28 -2.32
CA ASN A 288 14.02 -5.82 -1.54
C ASN A 288 12.69 -5.19 -2.03
N ILE A 289 11.93 -5.99 -2.76
CA ILE A 289 10.61 -5.62 -3.28
C ILE A 289 9.60 -5.49 -2.12
N SER A 290 9.73 -6.31 -1.08
CA SER A 290 8.82 -6.25 0.07
C SER A 290 8.93 -4.90 0.77
N ASP A 291 10.14 -4.37 0.95
CA ASP A 291 10.35 -3.08 1.62
C ASP A 291 9.79 -1.94 0.78
N LEU A 292 10.02 -1.96 -0.53
CA LEU A 292 9.43 -0.99 -1.46
C LEU A 292 7.90 -1.01 -1.40
N ILE A 293 7.28 -2.19 -1.47
CA ILE A 293 5.82 -2.31 -1.38
C ILE A 293 5.37 -1.83 0.00
N ASN A 294 6.06 -2.20 1.09
CA ASN A 294 5.73 -1.74 2.44
C ASN A 294 5.75 -0.22 2.56
N ASP A 295 6.84 0.44 2.14
CA ASP A 295 7.01 1.89 2.29
C ASP A 295 6.10 2.70 1.35
N SER A 296 5.99 2.31 0.08
CA SER A 296 5.15 3.03 -0.89
C SER A 296 3.66 2.76 -0.69
N THR A 297 3.26 1.52 -0.37
CA THR A 297 1.84 1.17 -0.19
C THR A 297 1.31 1.73 1.12
N ARG A 298 2.11 1.81 2.20
CA ARG A 298 1.65 2.31 3.51
C ARG A 298 1.02 3.70 3.41
N MET A 299 1.67 4.62 2.71
CA MET A 299 1.23 6.01 2.67
C MET A 299 0.10 6.23 1.66
N ILE A 300 0.17 5.58 0.49
CA ILE A 300 -0.97 5.53 -0.44
C ILE A 300 -2.21 4.93 0.24
N SER A 301 -2.03 3.87 1.03
CA SER A 301 -3.10 3.25 1.81
C SER A 301 -3.67 4.25 2.80
N HIS A 302 -2.85 5.02 3.51
CA HIS A 302 -3.31 6.05 4.45
C HIS A 302 -4.24 7.08 3.78
N LEU A 303 -3.89 7.53 2.58
CA LEU A 303 -4.66 8.51 1.82
C LEU A 303 -5.97 7.95 1.27
N ILE A 304 -5.90 6.79 0.62
CA ILE A 304 -7.09 6.10 0.11
C ILE A 304 -8.03 5.78 1.27
N THR A 305 -7.49 5.29 2.40
CA THR A 305 -8.26 4.96 3.61
C THR A 305 -8.94 6.21 4.17
N ASN A 306 -8.25 7.35 4.30
CA ASN A 306 -8.89 8.54 4.87
C ASN A 306 -10.03 9.08 3.98
N HIS A 307 -9.86 9.15 2.66
CA HIS A 307 -10.92 9.63 1.76
C HIS A 307 -12.10 8.66 1.65
N THR A 308 -11.82 7.35 1.65
CA THR A 308 -12.87 6.31 1.70
C THR A 308 -13.57 6.26 3.06
N ALA A 309 -12.89 6.63 4.15
CA ALA A 309 -13.48 6.70 5.48
C ALA A 309 -14.52 7.82 5.62
N GLU A 310 -14.28 9.01 5.06
CA GLU A 310 -15.25 10.13 5.08
C GLU A 310 -16.56 9.77 4.37
N THR A 311 -16.45 9.12 3.22
CA THR A 311 -17.62 8.67 2.45
C THR A 311 -18.31 7.47 3.09
N GLY A 312 -17.56 6.59 3.77
CA GLY A 312 -18.05 5.40 4.46
C GLY A 312 -18.93 5.67 5.68
N ALA A 313 -18.64 6.72 6.46
CA ALA A 313 -19.32 6.98 7.73
C ALA A 313 -20.84 7.15 7.58
N HIS A 314 -21.29 7.80 6.49
CA HIS A 314 -22.70 8.05 6.21
C HIS A 314 -23.51 6.80 5.84
N TYR A 315 -22.85 5.64 5.63
CA TYR A 315 -23.51 4.38 5.30
C TYR A 315 -23.81 3.50 6.51
N ILE A 316 -23.34 3.87 7.71
CA ILE A 316 -23.58 3.10 8.93
C ILE A 316 -24.87 3.58 9.58
N THR A 317 -25.89 2.71 9.56
CA THR A 317 -27.18 2.97 10.20
C THR A 317 -27.06 2.80 11.71
N SER A 318 -27.53 3.78 12.47
CA SER A 318 -27.53 3.79 13.93
C SER A 318 -28.92 3.49 14.50
N ASN A 319 -29.98 3.96 13.85
CA ASN A 319 -31.37 3.82 14.34
C ASN A 319 -32.30 3.11 13.33
N ARG A 320 -33.52 2.76 13.79
CA ARG A 320 -34.53 2.07 12.96
C ARG A 320 -34.95 2.87 11.73
N ARG A 321 -34.98 4.21 11.81
CA ARG A 321 -35.36 5.07 10.68
C ARG A 321 -34.30 5.02 9.59
N GLU A 322 -33.03 5.16 9.95
CA GLU A 322 -31.90 5.02 9.03
C GLU A 322 -31.85 3.63 8.40
N TYR A 323 -32.15 2.58 9.17
CA TYR A 323 -32.25 1.21 8.66
C TYR A 323 -33.33 1.06 7.57
N MET A 324 -34.50 1.69 7.73
CA MET A 324 -35.55 1.70 6.72
C MET A 324 -35.22 2.62 5.53
N THR A 325 -34.64 3.79 5.76
CA THR A 325 -34.15 4.67 4.67
C THR A 325 -33.14 3.93 3.80
N MET A 326 -32.25 3.17 4.42
CA MET A 326 -31.26 2.33 3.75
C MET A 326 -31.94 1.22 2.91
N PHE A 327 -32.97 0.57 3.45
CA PHE A 327 -33.78 -0.40 2.71
C PHE A 327 -34.41 0.21 1.45
N TYR A 328 -35.04 1.38 1.55
CA TYR A 328 -35.68 2.03 0.39
C TYR A 328 -34.66 2.48 -0.67
N LYS A 329 -33.52 3.05 -0.23
CA LYS A 329 -32.44 3.42 -1.15
C LYS A 329 -31.84 2.20 -1.86
N ALA A 330 -31.71 1.07 -1.16
CA ALA A 330 -31.26 -0.18 -1.77
C ALA A 330 -32.31 -0.76 -2.72
N SER A 331 -33.58 -0.74 -2.33
CA SER A 331 -34.70 -1.19 -3.18
C SER A 331 -34.71 -0.49 -4.55
N GLY A 332 -34.47 0.82 -4.59
CA GLY A 332 -34.30 1.56 -5.85
C GLY A 332 -33.14 1.06 -6.71
N GLY A 333 -32.02 0.66 -6.08
CA GLY A 333 -30.91 -0.01 -6.76
C GLY A 333 -31.30 -1.39 -7.30
N GLY A 334 -32.08 -2.17 -6.53
CA GLY A 334 -32.63 -3.46 -6.96
C GLY A 334 -33.50 -3.36 -8.21
N ILE A 335 -34.38 -2.35 -8.29
CA ILE A 335 -35.23 -2.10 -9.45
C ILE A 335 -34.38 -1.87 -10.71
N ILE A 336 -33.39 -0.98 -10.63
CA ILE A 336 -32.51 -0.68 -11.77
C ILE A 336 -31.76 -1.95 -12.18
N VAL A 337 -31.16 -2.68 -11.24
CA VAL A 337 -30.41 -3.90 -11.57
C VAL A 337 -31.30 -4.99 -12.18
N GLY A 338 -32.54 -5.14 -11.72
CA GLY A 338 -33.52 -6.05 -12.34
C GLY A 338 -33.71 -5.75 -13.83
N ALA A 339 -33.87 -4.47 -14.18
CA ALA A 339 -33.93 -4.03 -15.59
C ALA A 339 -32.61 -4.28 -16.35
N LEU A 340 -31.45 -4.04 -15.74
CA LEU A 340 -30.15 -4.32 -16.36
C LEU A 340 -29.95 -5.81 -16.66
N CYS A 341 -30.50 -6.72 -15.84
CA CYS A 341 -30.41 -8.17 -16.07
C CYS A 341 -31.13 -8.55 -17.36
N VAL A 342 -32.35 -8.04 -17.56
CA VAL A 342 -33.11 -8.27 -18.79
C VAL A 342 -32.43 -7.61 -19.99
N LEU A 343 -31.95 -6.37 -19.84
CA LEU A 343 -31.22 -5.69 -20.91
C LEU A 343 -29.93 -6.45 -21.31
N LYS A 344 -29.22 -7.04 -20.36
CA LYS A 344 -28.06 -7.91 -20.64
C LYS A 344 -28.46 -9.13 -21.46
N LEU A 345 -29.58 -9.76 -21.11
CA LEU A 345 -30.11 -10.91 -21.84
C LEU A 345 -30.42 -10.52 -23.30
N LEU A 346 -31.06 -9.36 -23.51
CA LEU A 346 -31.31 -8.82 -24.86
C LEU A 346 -30.02 -8.57 -25.65
N TYR A 347 -28.99 -8.00 -25.03
CA TYR A 347 -27.67 -7.84 -25.66
C TYR A 347 -26.98 -9.16 -25.99
N GLY A 348 -27.34 -10.26 -25.33
CA GLY A 348 -26.87 -11.60 -25.65
C GLY A 348 -27.45 -12.20 -26.94
N TYR A 349 -28.50 -11.59 -27.49
CA TYR A 349 -29.10 -11.96 -28.78
C TYR A 349 -28.58 -11.13 -29.96
N VAL A 350 -27.89 -10.02 -29.69
CA VAL A 350 -27.29 -9.19 -30.75
C VAL A 350 -26.12 -9.95 -31.38
N PRO A 351 -26.07 -10.16 -32.70
CA PRO A 351 -24.94 -10.83 -33.32
C PRO A 351 -23.68 -9.97 -33.20
N GLY A 352 -22.59 -10.55 -32.72
CA GLY A 352 -21.34 -9.83 -32.52
C GLY A 352 -20.19 -10.73 -32.11
N SER A 353 -18.98 -10.18 -32.09
CA SER A 353 -17.82 -10.83 -31.50
C SER A 353 -17.90 -10.80 -29.97
N ASP A 354 -17.14 -11.67 -29.29
CA ASP A 354 -17.01 -11.65 -27.83
C ASP A 354 -16.55 -10.29 -27.30
N PHE A 355 -15.71 -9.57 -28.07
CA PHE A 355 -15.31 -8.20 -27.75
C PHE A 355 -16.48 -7.21 -27.80
N SER A 356 -17.35 -7.33 -28.81
CA SER A 356 -18.55 -6.49 -28.91
C SER A 356 -19.50 -6.73 -27.72
N HIS A 357 -19.72 -8.00 -27.36
CA HIS A 357 -20.47 -8.35 -26.17
C HIS A 357 -19.81 -7.84 -24.87
N ALA A 358 -18.48 -7.94 -24.75
CA ALA A 358 -17.73 -7.38 -23.62
C ALA A 358 -18.00 -5.88 -23.45
N PHE A 359 -17.98 -5.13 -24.55
CA PHE A 359 -18.26 -3.70 -24.56
C PHE A 359 -19.71 -3.40 -24.19
N LEU A 360 -20.68 -4.09 -24.78
CA LEU A 360 -22.11 -3.91 -24.51
C LEU A 360 -22.46 -4.22 -23.05
N TYR A 361 -21.97 -5.33 -22.51
CA TYR A 361 -22.18 -5.69 -21.10
C TYR A 361 -21.50 -4.69 -20.16
N SER A 362 -20.28 -4.25 -20.49
CA SER A 362 -19.56 -3.24 -19.72
C SER A 362 -20.31 -1.91 -19.67
N MET A 363 -20.83 -1.45 -20.82
CA MET A 363 -21.58 -0.20 -20.90
C MET A 363 -22.93 -0.30 -20.19
N ASN A 364 -23.63 -1.43 -20.32
CA ASN A 364 -24.87 -1.72 -19.58
C ASN A 364 -24.66 -1.54 -18.07
N TYR A 365 -23.65 -2.22 -17.53
CA TYR A 365 -23.36 -2.19 -16.11
C TYR A 365 -22.84 -0.83 -15.65
N ALA A 366 -21.93 -0.20 -16.42
CA ALA A 366 -21.40 1.12 -16.11
C ALA A 366 -22.52 2.17 -16.05
N MET A 367 -23.40 2.18 -17.05
CA MET A 367 -24.59 3.04 -17.08
C MET A 367 -25.46 2.81 -15.84
N GLY A 368 -25.80 1.55 -15.56
CA GLY A 368 -26.64 1.18 -14.42
C GLY A 368 -26.07 1.60 -13.07
N PHE A 369 -24.78 1.35 -12.82
CA PHE A 369 -24.14 1.73 -11.56
C PHE A 369 -23.97 3.23 -11.40
N VAL A 370 -23.68 3.96 -12.49
CA VAL A 370 -23.65 5.43 -12.46
C VAL A 370 -25.04 5.98 -12.19
N MET A 371 -26.10 5.42 -12.80
CA MET A 371 -27.49 5.82 -12.55
C MET A 371 -27.91 5.59 -11.09
N ILE A 372 -27.65 4.41 -10.54
CA ILE A 372 -27.90 4.09 -9.12
C ILE A 372 -27.22 5.12 -8.21
N TYR A 373 -25.95 5.45 -8.50
CA TYR A 373 -25.19 6.40 -7.74
C TYR A 373 -25.73 7.83 -7.83
N LEU A 374 -26.01 8.33 -9.05
CA LEU A 374 -26.48 9.70 -9.27
C LEU A 374 -27.90 9.93 -8.71
N MET A 375 -28.74 8.90 -8.70
CA MET A 375 -30.08 8.95 -8.11
C MET A 375 -30.07 8.85 -6.57
N GLY A 376 -28.89 8.65 -5.95
CA GLY A 376 -28.77 8.51 -4.49
C GLY A 376 -29.28 7.16 -3.97
N PHE A 377 -29.48 6.18 -4.85
CA PHE A 377 -29.75 4.80 -4.50
C PHE A 377 -28.45 4.10 -4.06
N THR A 378 -28.62 2.92 -3.49
CA THR A 378 -27.54 2.23 -2.80
C THR A 378 -27.28 0.85 -3.38
N LEU A 379 -26.02 0.59 -3.72
CA LEU A 379 -25.56 -0.76 -4.04
C LEU A 379 -24.82 -1.33 -2.83
N ALA A 380 -25.46 -2.29 -2.16
CA ALA A 380 -25.03 -2.89 -0.90
C ALA A 380 -23.56 -3.33 -0.87
N THR A 381 -23.01 -3.86 -1.95
CA THR A 381 -21.69 -4.50 -1.94
C THR A 381 -20.50 -3.53 -2.02
N LYS A 382 -20.71 -2.23 -2.30
CA LYS A 382 -19.64 -1.23 -2.43
C LYS A 382 -19.26 -0.57 -1.11
N GLN A 383 -20.21 -0.50 -0.20
CA GLN A 383 -20.06 0.15 1.10
C GLN A 383 -19.09 -0.53 2.07
N PRO A 384 -19.00 -1.87 2.14
CA PRO A 384 -18.10 -2.59 3.06
C PRO A 384 -16.66 -2.10 2.92
N ALA A 385 -16.20 -1.94 1.68
CA ALA A 385 -14.87 -1.45 1.37
C ALA A 385 -14.59 -0.03 1.92
N MET A 386 -15.59 0.85 1.86
CA MET A 386 -15.49 2.24 2.35
C MET A 386 -15.58 2.30 3.88
N THR A 387 -16.46 1.50 4.47
CA THR A 387 -16.68 1.48 5.93
C THR A 387 -15.54 0.82 6.72
N ALA A 388 -14.81 -0.13 6.12
CA ALA A 388 -13.61 -0.74 6.69
C ALA A 388 -12.51 0.31 6.99
N ALA A 389 -12.39 1.30 6.13
CA ALA A 389 -11.44 2.40 6.30
C ALA A 389 -11.81 3.29 7.50
N THR A 390 -13.10 3.61 7.66
CA THR A 390 -13.64 4.34 8.82
C THR A 390 -13.35 3.59 10.12
N MET A 391 -13.56 2.27 10.13
CA MET A 391 -13.34 1.42 11.31
C MET A 391 -11.91 1.44 11.80
N THR A 392 -10.95 1.34 10.88
CA THR A 392 -9.53 1.35 11.25
C THR A 392 -9.09 2.69 11.82
N LYS A 393 -9.73 3.80 11.42
CA LYS A 393 -9.48 5.11 12.01
C LYS A 393 -9.89 5.15 13.49
N VAL A 394 -11.11 4.69 13.78
CA VAL A 394 -11.65 4.62 15.15
C VAL A 394 -10.79 3.73 16.06
N LEU A 395 -10.33 2.58 15.55
CA LEU A 395 -9.52 1.64 16.33
C LEU A 395 -8.12 2.18 16.68
N ALA A 396 -7.53 3.02 15.82
CA ALA A 396 -6.15 3.48 15.97
C ALA A 396 -5.99 4.69 16.90
N GLU A 397 -7.03 5.50 17.07
CA GLU A 397 -6.98 6.68 17.96
C GLU A 397 -7.13 6.31 19.44
N ASP A 398 -7.59 5.10 19.77
CA ASP A 398 -8.11 4.79 21.11
C ASP A 398 -7.25 3.83 21.96
N GLY A 399 -6.03 3.50 21.52
CA GLY A 399 -5.05 2.80 22.35
C GLY A 399 -5.44 1.37 22.80
N ASN A 400 -4.46 0.68 23.39
CA ASN A 400 -4.38 -0.78 23.53
C ASN A 400 -5.26 -1.38 24.66
N ASN A 401 -6.52 -0.92 24.83
CA ASN A 401 -7.39 -1.36 25.93
C ASN A 401 -8.39 -2.46 25.48
N LYS A 402 -8.53 -3.56 26.27
CA LYS A 402 -9.45 -4.67 25.96
C LYS A 402 -10.93 -4.26 25.90
N GLY A 403 -11.33 -3.20 26.62
CA GLY A 403 -12.66 -2.60 26.52
C GLY A 403 -13.00 -2.12 25.11
N ASN A 404 -12.03 -1.52 24.41
CA ASN A 404 -12.20 -0.92 23.09
C ASN A 404 -12.43 -1.97 21.97
N HIS A 405 -11.96 -3.20 22.15
CA HIS A 405 -12.18 -4.27 21.19
C HIS A 405 -13.66 -4.71 21.14
N THR A 406 -14.36 -4.68 22.27
CA THR A 406 -15.80 -4.97 22.31
C THR A 406 -16.65 -3.84 21.73
N GLU A 407 -16.22 -2.60 21.93
CA GLU A 407 -16.84 -1.41 21.31
C GLU A 407 -16.65 -1.42 19.79
N PHE A 408 -15.45 -1.80 19.34
CA PHE A 408 -15.14 -2.03 17.93
C PHE A 408 -15.98 -3.16 17.33
N ALA A 409 -16.10 -4.30 18.02
CA ALA A 409 -16.97 -5.40 17.57
C ALA A 409 -18.44 -4.98 17.47
N HIS A 410 -18.90 -4.08 18.35
CA HIS A 410 -20.23 -3.50 18.24
C HIS A 410 -20.36 -2.57 17.03
N LEU A 411 -19.35 -1.76 16.71
CA LEU A 411 -19.32 -0.96 15.47
C LEU A 411 -19.37 -1.85 14.22
N VAL A 412 -18.64 -2.98 14.23
CA VAL A 412 -18.69 -4.02 13.17
C VAL A 412 -20.10 -4.59 13.02
N SER A 413 -20.81 -4.82 14.13
CA SER A 413 -22.20 -5.28 14.07
C SER A 413 -23.15 -4.27 13.41
N LYS A 414 -22.98 -2.97 13.65
CA LYS A 414 -23.79 -1.90 13.00
C LYS A 414 -23.52 -1.80 11.51
N LEU A 415 -22.26 -1.96 11.10
CA LEU A 415 -21.89 -2.03 9.69
C LEU A 415 -22.56 -3.22 9.04
N PHE A 416 -22.36 -4.43 9.58
CA PHE A 416 -22.94 -5.66 9.02
C PHE A 416 -24.45 -5.54 8.88
N ARG A 417 -25.14 -4.98 9.89
CA ARG A 417 -26.58 -4.68 9.85
C ARG A 417 -26.98 -3.79 8.69
N SER A 418 -26.21 -2.72 8.46
CA SER A 418 -26.46 -1.78 7.37
C SER A 418 -26.29 -2.44 6.01
N GLN A 419 -25.29 -3.33 5.87
CA GLN A 419 -25.06 -4.09 4.65
C GLN A 419 -26.12 -5.15 4.41
N PHE A 420 -26.55 -5.84 5.46
CA PHE A 420 -27.59 -6.85 5.40
C PHE A 420 -28.90 -6.28 4.84
N ILE A 421 -29.38 -5.16 5.40
CA ILE A 421 -30.64 -4.56 4.91
C ILE A 421 -30.52 -4.01 3.50
N ALA A 422 -29.33 -3.56 3.11
CA ALA A 422 -29.02 -3.18 1.75
C ALA A 422 -29.12 -4.37 0.78
N PHE A 423 -28.55 -5.51 1.16
CA PHE A 423 -28.65 -6.75 0.38
C PHE A 423 -30.10 -7.17 0.22
N VAL A 424 -30.85 -7.18 1.31
CA VAL A 424 -32.28 -7.54 1.32
C VAL A 424 -33.07 -6.62 0.38
N GLY A 425 -32.90 -5.29 0.47
CA GLY A 425 -33.58 -4.36 -0.43
C GLY A 425 -33.24 -4.56 -1.91
N ASN A 426 -31.95 -4.75 -2.22
CA ASN A 426 -31.49 -5.02 -3.59
C ASN A 426 -32.09 -6.32 -4.17
N VAL A 427 -32.02 -7.41 -3.40
CA VAL A 427 -32.48 -8.75 -3.84
C VAL A 427 -34.00 -8.79 -3.97
N LEU A 428 -34.73 -8.30 -2.96
CA LEU A 428 -36.18 -8.36 -2.93
C LEU A 428 -36.85 -7.61 -4.08
N LEU A 429 -36.24 -6.54 -4.61
CA LEU A 429 -36.79 -5.78 -5.73
C LEU A 429 -36.22 -6.19 -7.09
N SER A 430 -34.96 -6.64 -7.16
CA SER A 430 -34.39 -7.10 -8.44
C SER A 430 -35.08 -8.34 -8.99
N PHE A 431 -35.47 -9.28 -8.13
CA PHE A 431 -36.19 -10.49 -8.51
C PHE A 431 -37.56 -10.20 -9.18
N PRO A 432 -38.53 -9.54 -8.51
CA PRO A 432 -39.85 -9.30 -9.09
C PRO A 432 -39.81 -8.35 -10.29
N ILE A 433 -38.89 -7.38 -10.33
CA ILE A 433 -38.76 -6.47 -11.47
C ILE A 433 -38.22 -7.21 -12.70
N ALA A 434 -37.23 -8.08 -12.53
CA ALA A 434 -36.75 -8.91 -13.64
C ALA A 434 -37.87 -9.81 -14.18
N LEU A 435 -38.66 -10.44 -13.29
CA LEU A 435 -39.84 -11.22 -13.67
C LEU A 435 -40.89 -10.38 -14.42
N LEU A 436 -41.22 -9.20 -13.91
CA LEU A 436 -42.22 -8.32 -14.51
C LEU A 436 -41.80 -7.89 -15.91
N ILE A 437 -40.53 -7.51 -16.10
CA ILE A 437 -40.03 -7.05 -17.39
C ILE A 437 -39.95 -8.21 -18.38
N ILE A 438 -39.44 -9.38 -17.99
CA ILE A 438 -39.35 -10.53 -18.90
C ILE A 438 -40.74 -11.06 -19.30
N TYR A 439 -41.68 -11.10 -18.36
CA TYR A 439 -43.08 -11.42 -18.64
C TYR A 439 -43.71 -10.39 -19.59
N GLY A 440 -43.47 -9.10 -19.37
CA GLY A 440 -43.92 -8.05 -20.27
C GLY A 440 -43.39 -8.24 -21.69
N LEU A 441 -42.09 -8.53 -21.83
CA LEU A 441 -41.48 -8.79 -23.14
C LEU A 441 -42.08 -10.03 -23.82
N ASP A 442 -42.34 -11.11 -23.08
CA ASP A 442 -42.97 -12.31 -23.62
C ASP A 442 -44.37 -12.01 -24.17
N VAL A 443 -45.18 -11.25 -23.43
CA VAL A 443 -46.51 -10.81 -23.89
C VAL A 443 -46.43 -9.94 -25.15
N PHE A 444 -45.45 -9.03 -25.25
CA PHE A 444 -45.32 -8.13 -26.40
C PHE A 444 -44.73 -8.78 -27.65
N PHE A 445 -43.77 -9.69 -27.50
CA PHE A 445 -43.04 -10.32 -28.61
C PHE A 445 -43.52 -11.75 -28.93
N SER A 446 -44.40 -12.32 -28.11
CA SER A 446 -44.91 -13.70 -28.23
C SER A 446 -43.79 -14.76 -28.31
N GLN A 447 -42.65 -14.48 -27.68
CA GLN A 447 -41.49 -15.37 -27.62
C GLN A 447 -40.87 -15.29 -26.23
N ASN A 448 -40.70 -16.46 -25.59
CA ASN A 448 -40.03 -16.54 -24.31
C ASN A 448 -38.51 -16.51 -24.51
N LEU A 449 -37.97 -15.30 -24.57
CA LEU A 449 -36.53 -15.00 -24.70
C LEU A 449 -35.69 -15.50 -23.50
N ALA A 450 -36.30 -16.08 -22.45
CA ALA A 450 -35.56 -16.63 -21.33
C ALA A 450 -35.26 -18.13 -21.48
N ILE A 451 -35.98 -18.87 -22.34
CA ILE A 451 -35.86 -20.34 -22.46
C ILE A 451 -34.42 -20.76 -22.77
N ASP A 452 -33.82 -20.21 -23.82
CA ASP A 452 -32.49 -20.62 -24.33
C ASP A 452 -31.34 -20.42 -23.34
N ARG A 453 -31.51 -19.52 -22.37
CA ARG A 453 -30.48 -19.16 -21.38
C ARG A 453 -30.81 -19.65 -19.97
N SER A 454 -32.04 -20.11 -19.73
CA SER A 454 -32.55 -20.51 -18.40
C SER A 454 -31.68 -21.57 -17.71
N ASP A 455 -31.32 -22.64 -18.42
CA ASP A 455 -30.48 -23.72 -17.89
C ASP A 455 -29.10 -23.24 -17.45
N LYS A 456 -28.49 -22.34 -18.23
CA LYS A 456 -27.19 -21.76 -17.89
C LYS A 456 -27.31 -20.86 -16.66
N LEU A 457 -28.33 -19.99 -16.61
CA LEU A 457 -28.55 -19.07 -15.49
C LEU A 457 -28.80 -19.81 -14.16
N LEU A 458 -29.55 -20.91 -14.18
CA LEU A 458 -29.79 -21.74 -13.00
C LEU A 458 -28.56 -22.57 -12.61
N LYS A 459 -27.83 -23.14 -13.59
CA LYS A 459 -26.57 -23.85 -13.32
C LYS A 459 -25.50 -22.94 -12.72
N ASP A 460 -25.47 -21.67 -13.12
CA ASP A 460 -24.60 -20.64 -12.53
C ASP A 460 -25.01 -20.24 -11.10
N LEU A 461 -26.11 -20.77 -10.57
CA LEU A 461 -26.52 -20.62 -9.17
C LEU A 461 -26.35 -21.91 -8.35
N ASP A 462 -25.79 -22.97 -8.94
CA ASP A 462 -25.39 -24.17 -8.22
C ASP A 462 -23.90 -24.07 -7.80
N PRO A 463 -23.59 -23.98 -6.50
CA PRO A 463 -22.22 -23.76 -6.00
C PRO A 463 -21.35 -25.01 -6.06
N PHE A 464 -21.94 -26.19 -6.25
CA PHE A 464 -21.23 -27.47 -6.35
C PHE A 464 -20.97 -27.84 -7.81
N ARG A 465 -21.90 -27.50 -8.72
CA ARG A 465 -21.77 -27.75 -10.15
C ARG A 465 -21.09 -26.62 -10.92
N SER A 466 -20.88 -25.48 -10.28
CA SER A 466 -20.21 -24.33 -10.88
C SER A 466 -19.32 -23.61 -9.85
N LYS A 467 -18.37 -22.81 -10.33
CA LYS A 467 -17.37 -22.14 -9.48
C LYS A 467 -17.93 -20.87 -8.80
N ALA A 468 -19.16 -20.95 -8.26
CA ALA A 468 -19.93 -19.81 -7.75
C ALA A 468 -19.17 -18.95 -6.74
N ILE A 469 -18.51 -19.61 -5.80
CA ILE A 469 -17.76 -18.96 -4.72
C ILE A 469 -16.55 -18.22 -5.27
N LEU A 470 -15.84 -18.81 -6.25
CA LEU A 470 -14.69 -18.18 -6.90
C LEU A 470 -15.12 -16.94 -7.68
N HIS A 471 -16.15 -17.07 -8.52
CA HIS A 471 -16.68 -15.95 -9.31
C HIS A 471 -17.31 -14.85 -8.44
N ALA A 472 -17.90 -15.21 -7.29
CA ALA A 472 -18.36 -14.24 -6.29
C ALA A 472 -17.20 -13.51 -5.60
N SER A 473 -16.11 -14.22 -5.33
CA SER A 473 -14.90 -13.64 -4.74
C SER A 473 -14.22 -12.65 -5.70
N ILE A 474 -14.23 -12.93 -7.00
CA ILE A 474 -13.75 -11.99 -8.04
C ILE A 474 -14.58 -10.70 -8.03
N ALA A 475 -15.90 -10.78 -7.91
CA ALA A 475 -16.74 -9.59 -7.75
C ALA A 475 -16.37 -8.80 -6.48
N GLY A 476 -16.14 -9.49 -5.35
CA GLY A 476 -15.65 -8.88 -4.11
C GLY A 476 -14.32 -8.15 -4.28
N PHE A 477 -13.39 -8.73 -5.04
CA PHE A 477 -12.12 -8.09 -5.39
C PHE A 477 -12.33 -6.83 -6.24
N TYR A 478 -13.19 -6.87 -7.27
CA TYR A 478 -13.47 -5.68 -8.09
C TYR A 478 -14.17 -4.56 -7.32
N LEU A 479 -15.00 -4.88 -6.34
CA LEU A 479 -15.58 -3.89 -5.42
C LEU A 479 -14.49 -3.18 -4.60
N PHE A 480 -13.51 -3.95 -4.10
CA PHE A 480 -12.34 -3.39 -3.42
C PHE A 480 -11.53 -2.47 -4.34
N ILE A 481 -11.21 -2.91 -5.57
CA ILE A 481 -10.51 -2.10 -6.57
C ILE A 481 -11.29 -0.83 -6.93
N SER A 482 -12.61 -0.93 -7.10
CA SER A 482 -13.49 0.23 -7.32
C SER A 482 -13.40 1.26 -6.20
N GLY A 483 -13.30 0.81 -4.94
CA GLY A 483 -13.05 1.67 -3.78
C GLY A 483 -11.70 2.39 -3.84
N ILE A 484 -10.63 1.67 -4.20
CA ILE A 484 -9.30 2.26 -4.42
C ILE A 484 -9.32 3.32 -5.52
N ILE A 485 -9.98 3.03 -6.65
CA ILE A 485 -10.13 3.97 -7.77
C ILE A 485 -10.83 5.26 -7.30
N SER A 486 -11.91 5.13 -6.52
CA SER A 486 -12.62 6.28 -5.93
C SER A 486 -11.70 7.12 -5.05
N GLY A 487 -10.94 6.47 -4.14
CA GLY A 487 -9.98 7.15 -3.26
C GLY A 487 -8.90 7.90 -4.03
N ASN A 488 -8.31 7.25 -5.05
CA ASN A 488 -7.26 7.84 -5.87
C ASN A 488 -7.78 9.03 -6.71
N ILE A 489 -8.97 8.93 -7.28
CA ILE A 489 -9.56 10.02 -8.07
C ILE A 489 -9.94 11.21 -7.19
N GLY A 490 -10.49 10.94 -6.00
CA GLY A 490 -10.73 11.98 -4.99
C GLY A 490 -9.45 12.72 -4.61
N ASN A 491 -8.39 11.96 -4.27
CA ASN A 491 -7.07 12.51 -3.99
C ASN A 491 -6.51 13.32 -5.17
N ASN A 492 -6.59 12.81 -6.40
CA ASN A 492 -6.08 13.53 -7.58
C ASN A 492 -6.88 14.81 -7.88
N SER A 493 -8.20 14.79 -7.64
CA SER A 493 -9.06 15.98 -7.78
C SER A 493 -8.61 17.10 -6.84
N VAL A 494 -8.30 16.77 -5.58
CA VAL A 494 -7.74 17.71 -4.60
C VAL A 494 -6.32 18.13 -5.02
N PHE A 495 -5.47 17.16 -5.36
CA PHE A 495 -4.07 17.40 -5.69
C PHE A 495 -3.88 18.35 -6.88
N TYR A 496 -4.61 18.12 -7.97
CA TYR A 496 -4.57 18.99 -9.14
C TYR A 496 -5.49 20.21 -9.01
N GLN A 497 -6.15 20.41 -7.87
CA GLN A 497 -7.09 21.50 -7.62
C GLN A 497 -8.15 21.62 -8.74
N ILE A 498 -8.63 20.48 -9.26
CA ILE A 498 -9.55 20.45 -10.40
C ILE A 498 -10.84 21.23 -10.11
N PRO A 499 -11.48 21.12 -8.92
CA PRO A 499 -12.66 21.90 -8.61
C PRO A 499 -12.40 23.41 -8.66
N GLU A 500 -11.26 23.88 -8.16
CA GLU A 500 -10.89 25.30 -8.21
C GLU A 500 -10.62 25.75 -9.65
N ARG A 501 -9.92 24.93 -10.44
CA ARG A 501 -9.66 25.20 -11.86
C ARG A 501 -10.95 25.33 -12.65
N ILE A 502 -11.93 24.44 -12.41
CA ILE A 502 -13.27 24.52 -13.03
C ILE A 502 -13.97 25.83 -12.64
N ALA A 503 -13.95 26.20 -11.35
CA ALA A 503 -14.60 27.42 -10.87
C ALA A 503 -13.96 28.71 -11.42
N LYS A 504 -12.63 28.70 -11.60
CA LYS A 504 -11.84 29.87 -12.05
C LYS A 504 -11.68 29.92 -13.58
N ASN A 505 -12.02 28.86 -14.32
CA ASN A 505 -11.83 28.78 -15.77
C ASN A 505 -12.59 29.91 -16.52
N ILE A 506 -11.87 30.66 -17.35
CA ILE A 506 -12.39 31.82 -18.07
C ILE A 506 -13.43 31.41 -19.11
N SER A 507 -13.17 30.36 -19.89
CA SER A 507 -14.09 29.87 -20.93
C SER A 507 -15.44 29.43 -20.34
N ILE A 508 -15.43 28.63 -19.27
CA ILE A 508 -16.67 28.18 -18.62
C ILE A 508 -17.44 29.37 -18.06
N ARG A 509 -16.73 30.33 -17.43
CA ARG A 509 -17.35 31.52 -16.85
C ARG A 509 -17.94 32.45 -17.90
N ASN A 510 -17.33 32.55 -19.08
CA ASN A 510 -17.80 33.41 -20.17
C ASN A 510 -18.98 32.78 -20.91
N PHE A 511 -18.96 31.46 -21.16
CA PHE A 511 -20.05 30.78 -21.87
C PHE A 511 -21.28 30.49 -20.99
N PHE A 512 -21.08 30.04 -19.75
CA PHE A 512 -22.18 29.56 -18.88
C PHE A 512 -22.40 30.42 -17.62
N GLY A 513 -21.54 31.42 -17.38
CA GLY A 513 -21.64 32.30 -16.22
C GLY A 513 -20.94 31.78 -14.96
N LYS A 514 -20.65 32.71 -14.04
CA LYS A 514 -19.91 32.43 -12.78
C LYS A 514 -20.66 31.46 -11.84
N LYS A 515 -21.99 31.57 -11.76
CA LYS A 515 -22.82 30.71 -10.90
C LYS A 515 -22.78 29.26 -11.37
N PHE A 516 -22.86 29.03 -12.69
CA PHE A 516 -22.75 27.69 -13.27
C PHE A 516 -21.36 27.09 -13.02
N ALA A 517 -20.27 27.83 -13.27
CA ALA A 517 -18.92 27.35 -13.02
C ALA A 517 -18.70 26.91 -11.56
N LYS A 518 -19.23 27.67 -10.59
CA LYS A 518 -19.19 27.30 -9.16
C LYS A 518 -20.07 26.08 -8.86
N GLY A 519 -21.24 25.96 -9.50
CA GLY A 519 -22.11 24.78 -9.41
C GLY A 519 -21.45 23.52 -9.96
N LEU A 520 -20.84 23.61 -11.14
CA LEU A 520 -20.12 22.53 -11.79
C LEU A 520 -18.91 22.07 -10.97
N SER A 521 -18.15 23.02 -10.41
CA SER A 521 -17.05 22.76 -9.48
C SER A 521 -17.51 21.94 -8.27
N LYS A 522 -18.60 22.35 -7.61
CA LYS A 522 -19.19 21.61 -6.48
C LYS A 522 -19.70 20.23 -6.89
N TYR A 523 -20.35 20.13 -8.05
CA TYR A 523 -20.84 18.86 -8.59
C TYR A 523 -19.69 17.89 -8.88
N TYR A 524 -18.62 18.37 -9.52
CA TYR A 524 -17.42 17.59 -9.82
C TYR A 524 -16.77 17.07 -8.53
N ALA A 525 -16.51 17.97 -7.57
CA ALA A 525 -15.88 17.61 -6.30
C ALA A 525 -16.67 16.54 -5.53
N LYS A 526 -18.00 16.61 -5.57
CA LYS A 526 -18.87 15.66 -4.86
C LYS A 526 -19.06 14.32 -5.59
N ASN A 527 -19.20 14.34 -6.91
CA ASN A 527 -19.71 13.18 -7.66
C ASN A 527 -18.67 12.48 -8.51
N TRP A 528 -17.62 13.17 -8.96
CA TRP A 528 -16.66 12.61 -9.92
C TRP A 528 -15.96 11.33 -9.46
N PRO A 529 -15.46 11.23 -8.20
CA PRO A 529 -14.83 10.00 -7.72
C PRO A 529 -15.79 8.81 -7.77
N GLY A 530 -17.04 9.01 -7.38
CA GLY A 530 -18.08 7.97 -7.40
C GLY A 530 -18.51 7.57 -8.81
N ILE A 531 -18.64 8.52 -9.73
CA ILE A 531 -18.97 8.24 -11.14
C ILE A 531 -17.91 7.35 -11.77
N VAL A 532 -16.63 7.76 -11.71
CA VAL A 532 -15.55 7.01 -12.38
C VAL A 532 -15.34 5.65 -11.72
N SER A 533 -15.46 5.57 -10.39
CA SER A 533 -15.39 4.31 -9.65
C SER A 533 -16.50 3.32 -10.03
N ASN A 534 -17.75 3.79 -10.21
CA ASN A 534 -18.88 2.96 -10.65
C ASN A 534 -18.78 2.58 -12.13
N PHE A 535 -18.27 3.48 -12.97
CA PHE A 535 -17.99 3.21 -14.37
C PHE A 535 -16.99 2.05 -14.51
N TRP A 536 -15.82 2.14 -13.88
CA TRP A 536 -14.82 1.07 -13.92
C TRP A 536 -15.32 -0.23 -13.30
N PHE A 537 -16.13 -0.16 -12.23
CA PHE A 537 -16.76 -1.34 -11.68
C PHE A 537 -17.66 -2.05 -12.70
N GLY A 538 -18.47 -1.30 -13.45
CA GLY A 538 -19.27 -1.83 -14.55
C GLY A 538 -18.43 -2.46 -15.66
N VAL A 539 -17.34 -1.79 -16.04
CA VAL A 539 -16.39 -2.31 -17.04
C VAL A 539 -15.76 -3.63 -16.59
N PHE A 540 -15.31 -3.74 -15.33
CA PHE A 540 -14.77 -4.99 -14.80
C PHE A 540 -15.82 -6.10 -14.81
N LEU A 541 -17.06 -5.81 -14.40
CA LEU A 541 -18.15 -6.79 -14.43
C LEU A 541 -18.47 -7.29 -15.85
N GLY A 542 -18.47 -6.40 -16.84
CA GLY A 542 -18.84 -6.74 -18.21
C GLY A 542 -17.74 -7.42 -19.01
N ALA A 543 -16.47 -7.03 -18.79
CA ALA A 543 -15.35 -7.51 -19.57
C ALA A 543 -14.75 -8.84 -19.08
N THR A 544 -14.98 -9.23 -17.84
CA THR A 544 -14.27 -10.38 -17.24
C THR A 544 -14.59 -11.72 -17.90
N ALA A 545 -15.86 -12.00 -18.23
CA ALA A 545 -16.21 -13.26 -18.89
C ALA A 545 -15.60 -13.38 -20.30
N PRO A 546 -15.68 -12.35 -21.17
CA PRO A 546 -14.99 -12.36 -22.47
C PRO A 546 -13.46 -12.43 -22.35
N VAL A 547 -12.86 -11.73 -21.39
CA VAL A 547 -11.41 -11.81 -21.13
C VAL A 547 -11.01 -13.22 -20.66
N GLY A 548 -11.81 -13.84 -19.80
CA GLY A 548 -11.62 -15.23 -19.38
C GLY A 548 -11.62 -16.19 -20.56
N LEU A 549 -12.65 -16.10 -21.40
CA LEU A 549 -12.77 -16.90 -22.63
C LEU A 549 -11.57 -16.72 -23.55
N PHE A 550 -11.10 -15.48 -23.74
CA PHE A 550 -9.93 -15.19 -24.58
C PHE A 550 -8.65 -15.86 -24.08
N PHE A 551 -8.45 -15.94 -22.75
CA PHE A 551 -7.30 -16.62 -22.15
C PHE A 551 -7.52 -18.13 -21.92
N GLY A 552 -8.66 -18.70 -22.33
CA GLY A 552 -9.04 -20.09 -22.04
C GLY A 552 -9.30 -20.37 -20.56
N LEU A 553 -9.55 -19.34 -19.76
CA LEU A 553 -9.85 -19.42 -18.34
C LEU A 553 -11.36 -19.35 -18.12
N ASP A 554 -11.89 -20.25 -17.30
CA ASP A 554 -13.31 -20.26 -16.88
C ASP A 554 -13.58 -19.18 -15.82
N LEU A 555 -13.42 -17.91 -16.22
CA LEU A 555 -13.69 -16.73 -15.41
C LEU A 555 -15.05 -16.15 -15.75
N ASP A 556 -15.85 -15.93 -14.72
CA ASP A 556 -17.12 -15.24 -14.77
C ASP A 556 -17.27 -14.42 -13.48
N ILE A 557 -18.31 -13.59 -13.40
CA ILE A 557 -18.57 -12.79 -12.20
C ILE A 557 -19.99 -12.95 -11.72
N ARG A 558 -20.10 -13.21 -10.42
CA ARG A 558 -21.38 -13.37 -9.73
C ARG A 558 -21.52 -12.31 -8.66
N HIS A 559 -22.49 -11.44 -8.88
CA HIS A 559 -22.83 -10.36 -7.96
C HIS A 559 -24.25 -10.57 -7.45
N ILE A 560 -24.46 -10.48 -6.13
CA ILE A 560 -25.74 -10.81 -5.46
C ILE A 560 -26.98 -10.27 -6.17
N THR A 561 -27.01 -8.97 -6.51
CA THR A 561 -28.20 -8.37 -7.13
C THR A 561 -28.46 -8.89 -8.55
N PHE A 562 -27.41 -9.20 -9.31
CA PHE A 562 -27.54 -9.81 -10.64
C PHE A 562 -27.91 -11.28 -10.53
N ALA A 563 -27.39 -11.98 -9.53
CA ALA A 563 -27.76 -13.37 -9.24
C ALA A 563 -29.25 -13.49 -8.92
N ALA A 564 -29.81 -12.55 -8.15
CA ALA A 564 -31.25 -12.50 -7.86
C ALA A 564 -32.11 -12.25 -9.12
N GLY A 565 -31.72 -11.29 -9.97
CA GLY A 565 -32.42 -11.06 -11.24
C GLY A 565 -32.30 -12.24 -12.22
N ASN A 566 -31.12 -12.84 -12.33
CA ASN A 566 -30.88 -14.03 -13.14
C ASN A 566 -31.65 -15.25 -12.63
N PHE A 567 -31.80 -15.40 -11.31
CA PHE A 567 -32.64 -16.44 -10.72
C PHE A 567 -34.10 -16.29 -11.15
N ALA A 568 -34.64 -15.07 -11.09
CA ALA A 568 -35.97 -14.73 -11.59
C ALA A 568 -36.16 -15.10 -13.07
N ILE A 569 -35.24 -14.65 -13.93
CA ILE A 569 -35.27 -14.96 -15.38
C ILE A 569 -35.15 -16.46 -15.64
N GLY A 570 -34.27 -17.16 -14.92
CA GLY A 570 -34.07 -18.60 -15.05
C GLY A 570 -35.31 -19.41 -14.67
N LEU A 571 -36.01 -19.02 -13.60
CA LEU A 571 -37.28 -19.63 -13.20
C LEU A 571 -38.37 -19.39 -14.26
N TYR A 572 -38.46 -18.16 -14.79
CA TYR A 572 -39.44 -17.82 -15.82
C TYR A 572 -39.18 -18.57 -17.13
N GLY A 573 -37.93 -18.68 -17.56
CA GLY A 573 -37.57 -19.44 -18.77
C GLY A 573 -37.77 -20.95 -18.66
N LYS A 574 -38.03 -21.48 -17.46
CA LYS A 574 -38.45 -22.86 -17.21
C LYS A 574 -39.94 -22.97 -16.89
N ASP A 575 -40.73 -21.92 -17.11
CA ASP A 575 -42.16 -21.87 -16.74
C ASP A 575 -42.41 -22.26 -15.28
N PHE A 576 -41.48 -21.92 -14.39
CA PHE A 576 -41.46 -22.32 -12.98
C PHE A 576 -41.44 -23.84 -12.71
N SER A 577 -41.22 -24.67 -13.74
CA SER A 577 -41.12 -26.13 -13.66
C SER A 577 -39.70 -26.59 -13.27
N VAL A 578 -39.20 -26.09 -12.14
CA VAL A 578 -37.86 -26.38 -11.63
C VAL A 578 -37.93 -27.35 -10.46
N ASP A 579 -37.00 -28.31 -10.37
CA ASP A 579 -36.94 -29.25 -9.26
C ASP A 579 -36.69 -28.55 -7.91
N SER A 580 -37.24 -29.11 -6.84
CA SER A 580 -37.14 -28.50 -5.50
C SER A 580 -35.70 -28.31 -5.04
N TYR A 581 -34.78 -29.18 -5.45
CA TYR A 581 -33.37 -29.04 -5.15
C TYR A 581 -32.77 -27.81 -5.84
N THR A 582 -32.94 -27.65 -7.15
CA THR A 582 -32.44 -26.50 -7.92
C THR A 582 -33.01 -25.18 -7.44
N PHE A 583 -34.28 -25.13 -7.01
CA PHE A 583 -34.87 -23.92 -6.44
C PHE A 583 -34.19 -23.51 -5.12
N TRP A 584 -34.12 -24.41 -4.14
CA TRP A 584 -33.56 -24.10 -2.82
C TRP A 584 -32.06 -23.82 -2.87
N ILE A 585 -31.31 -24.59 -3.68
CA ILE A 585 -29.87 -24.37 -3.83
C ILE A 585 -29.61 -23.01 -4.50
N SER A 586 -30.36 -22.66 -5.56
CA SER A 586 -30.19 -21.37 -6.23
C SER A 586 -30.53 -20.21 -5.30
N PHE A 587 -31.61 -20.33 -4.54
CA PHE A 587 -32.02 -19.33 -3.55
C PHE A 587 -30.95 -19.12 -2.48
N PHE A 588 -30.42 -20.19 -1.88
CA PHE A 588 -29.34 -20.08 -0.89
C PHE A 588 -28.05 -19.51 -1.49
N THR A 589 -27.73 -19.89 -2.73
CA THR A 589 -26.53 -19.42 -3.42
C THR A 589 -26.56 -17.93 -3.71
N VAL A 590 -27.72 -17.31 -3.97
CA VAL A 590 -27.82 -15.84 -4.11
C VAL A 590 -27.29 -15.14 -2.86
N PHE A 591 -27.68 -15.61 -1.67
CA PHE A 591 -27.18 -15.05 -0.41
C PHE A 591 -25.70 -15.40 -0.17
N LEU A 592 -25.27 -16.61 -0.52
CA LEU A 592 -23.88 -17.03 -0.42
C LEU A 592 -22.96 -16.17 -1.29
N ILE A 593 -23.37 -15.86 -2.53
CA ILE A 593 -22.67 -14.95 -3.44
C ILE A 593 -22.51 -13.58 -2.78
N GLY A 594 -23.57 -13.03 -2.20
CA GLY A 594 -23.51 -11.74 -1.50
C GLY A 594 -22.58 -11.75 -0.28
N PHE A 595 -22.61 -12.85 0.48
CA PHE A 595 -21.68 -13.04 1.59
C PHE A 595 -20.22 -13.01 1.14
N PHE A 596 -19.86 -13.72 0.06
CA PHE A 596 -18.49 -13.69 -0.47
C PHE A 596 -18.12 -12.37 -1.15
N ASN A 597 -19.05 -11.71 -1.85
CA ASN A 597 -18.85 -10.35 -2.37
C ASN A 597 -18.46 -9.40 -1.22
N PHE A 598 -19.20 -9.45 -0.11
CA PHE A 598 -18.95 -8.68 1.10
C PHE A 598 -17.62 -9.07 1.77
N LEU A 599 -17.43 -10.35 2.08
CA LEU A 599 -16.32 -10.86 2.87
C LEU A 599 -14.97 -10.53 2.22
N VAL A 600 -14.83 -10.79 0.93
CA VAL A 600 -13.58 -10.54 0.20
C VAL A 600 -13.30 -9.03 0.12
N SER A 601 -14.30 -8.22 -0.24
CA SER A 601 -14.15 -6.78 -0.35
C SER A 601 -13.79 -6.13 1.00
N PHE A 602 -14.52 -6.49 2.05
CA PHE A 602 -14.29 -5.99 3.40
C PHE A 602 -12.93 -6.41 3.95
N SER A 603 -12.54 -7.68 3.79
CA SER A 603 -11.26 -8.20 4.30
C SER A 603 -10.06 -7.54 3.63
N LEU A 604 -10.12 -7.32 2.31
CA LEU A 604 -9.05 -6.63 1.58
C LEU A 604 -8.94 -5.16 1.97
N SER A 605 -10.08 -4.46 2.13
CA SER A 605 -10.08 -3.08 2.63
C SER A 605 -9.55 -2.96 4.05
N MET A 606 -9.97 -3.85 4.96
CA MET A 606 -9.49 -3.89 6.33
C MET A 606 -7.98 -4.18 6.37
N PHE A 607 -7.50 -5.12 5.57
CA PHE A 607 -6.08 -5.41 5.44
C PHE A 607 -5.27 -4.19 4.99
N LEU A 608 -5.75 -3.48 3.95
CA LEU A 608 -5.13 -2.25 3.45
C LEU A 608 -5.12 -1.15 4.52
N ALA A 609 -6.23 -0.98 5.23
CA ALA A 609 -6.38 0.02 6.26
C ALA A 609 -5.48 -0.27 7.47
N PHE A 610 -5.42 -1.52 7.96
CA PHE A 610 -4.52 -1.92 9.05
C PHE A 610 -3.05 -1.72 8.70
N ARG A 611 -2.68 -2.03 7.45
CA ARG A 611 -1.33 -1.79 6.95
C ARG A 611 -0.95 -0.32 6.95
N SER A 612 -1.90 0.58 6.70
CA SER A 612 -1.65 2.03 6.75
C SER A 612 -1.27 2.54 8.14
N ARG A 613 -1.64 1.83 9.21
CA ARG A 613 -1.49 2.28 10.60
C ARG A 613 -0.53 1.45 11.47
N LYS A 614 0.29 0.58 10.88
CA LYS A 614 1.31 -0.26 11.56
C LYS A 614 0.75 -1.15 12.70
N LEU A 615 -0.48 -1.64 12.59
CA LEU A 615 -0.97 -2.63 13.56
C LEU A 615 -0.20 -3.95 13.41
N ASN A 616 0.21 -4.53 14.54
CA ASN A 616 0.90 -5.82 14.53
C ASN A 616 -0.08 -6.95 14.14
N PHE A 617 0.42 -7.97 13.44
CA PHE A 617 -0.41 -9.11 13.00
C PHE A 617 -1.14 -9.80 14.17
N GLY A 618 -0.53 -9.82 15.36
CA GLY A 618 -1.15 -10.31 16.60
C GLY A 618 -2.39 -9.51 17.01
N GLN A 619 -2.34 -8.17 16.96
CA GLN A 619 -3.46 -7.29 17.29
C GLN A 619 -4.64 -7.51 16.33
N VAL A 620 -4.34 -7.65 15.03
CA VAL A 620 -5.36 -7.94 14.01
C VAL A 620 -6.09 -9.26 14.30
N SER A 621 -5.35 -10.30 14.70
CA SER A 621 -5.94 -11.60 15.06
C SER A 621 -6.85 -11.50 16.30
N GLU A 622 -6.45 -10.73 17.33
CA GLU A 622 -7.29 -10.51 18.52
C GLU A 622 -8.60 -9.79 18.18
N ILE A 623 -8.55 -8.77 17.32
CA ILE A 623 -9.74 -8.05 16.86
C ILE A 623 -10.72 -9.00 16.15
N TYR A 624 -10.24 -9.84 15.22
CA TYR A 624 -11.10 -10.82 14.55
C TYR A 624 -11.72 -11.82 15.52
N LYS A 625 -10.96 -12.29 16.53
CA LYS A 625 -11.48 -13.17 17.58
C LYS A 625 -12.57 -12.49 18.40
N GLU A 626 -12.42 -11.22 18.75
CA GLU A 626 -13.45 -10.47 19.49
C GLU A 626 -14.69 -10.21 18.65
N ILE A 627 -14.57 -9.87 17.36
CA ILE A 627 -15.72 -9.76 16.45
C ILE A 627 -16.49 -11.08 16.39
N PHE A 628 -15.79 -12.20 16.22
CA PHE A 628 -16.41 -13.51 16.16
C PHE A 628 -17.10 -13.88 17.48
N ARG A 629 -16.44 -13.64 18.62
CA ARG A 629 -17.03 -13.87 19.95
C ARG A 629 -18.27 -13.00 20.17
N TYR A 630 -18.24 -11.74 19.74
CA TYR A 630 -19.38 -10.83 19.82
C TYR A 630 -20.55 -11.29 18.95
N PHE A 631 -20.26 -11.79 17.73
CA PHE A 631 -21.26 -12.39 16.84
C PHE A 631 -21.95 -13.59 17.48
N VAL A 632 -21.19 -14.53 18.04
CA VAL A 632 -21.76 -15.73 18.69
C VAL A 632 -22.61 -15.34 19.92
N LYS A 633 -22.19 -14.34 20.70
CA LYS A 633 -22.95 -13.88 21.89
C LYS A 633 -24.20 -13.06 21.54
N HIS A 634 -24.18 -12.32 20.43
CA HIS A 634 -25.25 -11.37 20.07
C HIS A 634 -25.60 -11.41 18.57
N PRO A 635 -26.04 -12.55 18.02
CA PRO A 635 -26.26 -12.70 16.58
C PRO A 635 -27.32 -11.72 16.05
N PHE A 636 -28.43 -11.53 16.77
CA PHE A 636 -29.51 -10.64 16.33
C PHE A 636 -29.10 -9.16 16.22
N LYS A 637 -28.07 -8.70 16.95
CA LYS A 637 -27.58 -7.31 16.85
C LYS A 637 -26.91 -7.02 15.50
N PHE A 638 -26.43 -8.06 14.80
CA PHE A 638 -25.85 -7.94 13.47
C PHE A 638 -26.91 -7.79 12.38
N PHE A 639 -28.14 -8.26 12.59
CA PHE A 639 -29.18 -8.23 11.56
C PHE A 639 -30.26 -7.19 11.85
N LEU A 640 -30.58 -6.95 13.12
CA LEU A 640 -31.72 -6.14 13.52
C LEU A 640 -31.30 -4.90 14.32
N PRO A 641 -32.03 -3.77 14.17
CA PRO A 641 -31.81 -2.55 14.94
C PRO A 641 -32.32 -2.67 16.39
N LEU A 642 -31.58 -3.42 17.21
CA LEU A 642 -31.76 -3.56 18.65
C LEU A 642 -30.93 -2.50 19.39
N ARG A 643 -31.50 -1.89 20.44
CA ARG A 643 -30.81 -0.88 21.27
C ARG A 643 -29.72 -1.55 22.12
N SER A 644 -28.59 -0.88 22.27
CA SER A 644 -27.42 -1.33 23.03
C SER A 644 -26.90 -0.20 23.92
N GLY A 645 -26.46 -0.50 25.15
CA GLY A 645 -25.78 0.49 26.01
C GLY A 645 -24.48 1.05 25.41
N LEU A 646 -23.91 0.35 24.42
CA LEU A 646 -22.72 0.76 23.67
C LEU A 646 -23.06 1.71 22.50
N ASP A 647 -24.33 2.02 22.25
CA ASP A 647 -24.73 2.85 21.11
C ASP A 647 -24.20 4.28 21.21
N LYS A 648 -24.21 4.86 22.41
CA LYS A 648 -23.73 6.23 22.66
C LYS A 648 -22.22 6.33 22.44
N LYS A 649 -21.46 5.41 23.02
CA LYS A 649 -20.01 5.33 22.83
C LYS A 649 -19.59 5.07 21.38
N ALA A 650 -20.28 4.16 20.70
CA ALA A 650 -20.03 3.91 19.28
C ALA A 650 -20.32 5.15 18.41
N HIS A 651 -21.28 6.00 18.81
CA HIS A 651 -21.55 7.26 18.13
C HIS A 651 -20.48 8.32 18.43
N ASP A 652 -20.05 8.43 19.69
CA ASP A 652 -18.99 9.33 20.11
C ASP A 652 -17.66 9.01 19.39
N LEU A 653 -17.32 7.71 19.26
CA LEU A 653 -16.16 7.21 18.51
C LEU A 653 -16.20 7.56 17.01
N MET A 654 -17.38 7.59 16.39
CA MET A 654 -17.53 7.98 14.98
C MET A 654 -17.49 9.50 14.79
N ASN A 655 -17.89 10.29 15.79
CA ASN A 655 -17.95 11.74 15.68
C ASN A 655 -16.61 12.42 16.04
N SER A 656 -15.86 11.88 17.02
CA SER A 656 -14.50 12.34 17.35
C SER A 656 -13.54 12.25 16.16
N THR A 657 -13.78 11.27 15.27
CA THR A 657 -12.99 11.05 14.06
C THR A 657 -13.39 11.96 12.88
N ILE A 658 -14.54 12.64 12.92
CA ILE A 658 -15.00 13.55 11.84
C ILE A 658 -14.62 15.02 12.15
N SER A 659 -14.28 15.35 13.40
CA SER A 659 -14.15 16.74 13.87
C SER A 659 -12.89 17.50 13.45
N THR A 660 -12.02 16.98 12.58
CA THR A 660 -11.02 17.82 11.88
C THR A 660 -11.63 18.54 10.68
N LYS A 661 -12.80 19.15 10.86
CA LYS A 661 -13.26 20.20 9.95
C LYS A 661 -12.42 21.44 10.24
N SER A 662 -11.88 22.01 9.18
CA SER A 662 -11.22 23.30 9.15
C SER A 662 -12.02 24.35 9.94
N GLU A 663 -11.55 24.65 11.15
CA GLU A 663 -11.49 26.05 11.57
C GLU A 663 -10.46 26.70 10.63
N ASP A 664 -10.98 27.27 9.55
CA ASP A 664 -10.59 28.58 9.03
C ASP A 664 -11.11 28.78 7.60
N HIS A 665 -11.64 29.99 7.42
CA HIS A 665 -12.25 30.55 6.22
C HIS A 665 -11.24 30.89 5.12
#